data_AF-A0A1D8JES5-F1
#
_entry.id   AF-A0A1D8JES5-F1
#
_cell.length_a   1.000
_cell.length_b   1.000
_cell.length_c   1.000
_cell.angle_alpha   90.00
_cell.angle_beta   90.00
_cell.angle_gamma   90.00
#
_symmetry.space_group_name_H-M   'P 1'
#
loop_
_entity.id
_entity.type
_entity.pdbx_description
1 polymer ?
#
loop_
_entity_poly.entity_id
_entity_poly.type
_entity_poly.pdbx_seq_one_letter_code
_entity_poly.pdbx_strand_id
1 'polypeptide(L)'
;MNDKIRNYLKYIEDKINNFTEQSWAKKLRITSGVAWNLFLLFIVSCLTMFIFVASVGAGYFASLVAEEPLRSKQEMRDDILTYEETSEIYLANNIYLGKVNADLERKEIKLEDVSPYVIDAVLATEDEYFETHPGIVPKAVFRGIFQDVTNSASQTGGSTLTQQLIKLQILTNEVSYERKAKEILLALRLEKFMDKNEILEAYLNVIPYGRNANGDNIAGVEAAAEGIFNVKAKDLTLPQAAFIAGIPQAPFAYTPFYNRNRGLKEPEYLKPGIDRMKTVLFRMKETGYITEQQYKEAIAYDITKDFREKELRANERYPYLTQEIQNRTVDILAKIIAEEEGIDPERLKSEAKLNEKYKMLARRAMSTNGYRIHSTINKELYDRLNEVAKNFEHYGYTYTDKSKDPDTGEEIIEKFPVQVGSIMIENRTGKILSFVGGRDFEIESYNFATQGFRPNGSTMKPLLVFAPAIEYGKIGAGSPVVDVKFNIRPTWNLNNFQAGQELGIIPARQALATSQNLATARLYRDIIDHNPAEYLDKMGFSRLDEVDYQNYSLSIGAMRHGTSVEENTNAFGTFANAGQFIDAYMIEKIEDMDGNIVFEHKVEPVEVFSPETAYIISDMLRDVTKYGTATTMKNNLNFSVDIAAKTGTTDHYVDAWLVGYNPNVSLGVWLGYQDNKRGLYPNNLRNSYLPPSTRVNLLFARFMNAANEVSPELVGASDTFQRPEGVVSRSFCGISGLAPSTICANAGLVKTDLFNAKVFLPNKADDSIISASYVSVKGKKYIALPNTPAEFIVQGGTGVNEAFITRMLGPWKGDASKLFPANSPFASSVVSGATFNADSANPATVNATVSGATMSWTESSSNDVIGYYVYRNGSKVSTIRDGAAKSFTISDGTYTVRAVDITGRLSEPSNAITIEETADNEEENNQAPSNEEKPRDEDKSDNKNVDNDKNVDNDKDEDVEETPPEEEQDED
;
A
#
# COMPACT_ATOMS: atom_id res chain seq x y z
N MET A 1 -0.94 -0.74 -128.42
CA MET A 1 -0.17 0.25 -127.63
C MET A 1 0.78 -0.48 -126.68
N ASN A 2 1.80 -1.20 -127.18
CA ASN A 2 2.59 -2.11 -126.34
C ASN A 2 4.11 -1.88 -126.44
N ASP A 3 4.63 -1.55 -127.63
CA ASP A 3 6.06 -1.62 -127.92
C ASP A 3 6.87 -0.46 -127.31
N LYS A 4 6.26 0.72 -127.10
CA LYS A 4 6.92 1.82 -126.38
C LYS A 4 7.22 1.48 -124.92
N ILE A 5 6.28 0.84 -124.21
CA ILE A 5 6.49 0.41 -122.83
C ILE A 5 7.50 -0.73 -122.80
N ARG A 6 7.38 -1.71 -123.71
CA ARG A 6 8.34 -2.82 -123.82
C ARG A 6 9.77 -2.36 -124.09
N ASN A 7 9.96 -1.41 -125.00
CA ASN A 7 11.27 -0.83 -125.31
C ASN A 7 11.80 0.10 -124.20
N TYR A 8 10.92 0.79 -123.45
CA TYR A 8 11.34 1.60 -122.30
C TYR A 8 11.79 0.73 -121.12
N LEU A 9 11.03 -0.34 -120.83
CA LEU A 9 11.44 -1.35 -119.85
C LEU A 9 12.75 -2.03 -120.27
N LYS A 10 12.89 -2.41 -121.54
CA LYS A 10 14.14 -3.01 -122.05
C LYS A 10 15.32 -2.04 -122.01
N TYR A 11 15.11 -0.74 -122.28
CA TYR A 11 16.12 0.30 -122.12
C TYR A 11 16.55 0.48 -120.65
N ILE A 12 15.62 0.37 -119.69
CA ILE A 12 15.92 0.38 -118.26
C ILE A 12 16.68 -0.89 -117.86
N GLU A 13 16.24 -2.06 -118.33
CA GLU A 13 16.87 -3.37 -118.11
C GLU A 13 18.30 -3.41 -118.66
N ASP A 14 18.52 -2.98 -119.91
CA ASP A 14 19.84 -2.86 -120.53
C ASP A 14 20.74 -1.84 -119.81
N LYS A 15 20.16 -0.75 -119.23
CA LYS A 15 20.90 0.19 -118.38
C LYS A 15 21.30 -0.43 -117.04
N ILE A 16 20.39 -1.15 -116.38
CA ILE A 16 20.65 -1.82 -115.09
C ILE A 16 21.69 -2.94 -115.29
N ASN A 17 21.57 -3.72 -116.36
CA ASN A 17 22.54 -4.74 -116.72
C ASN A 17 23.94 -4.11 -116.97
N ASN A 18 24.04 -3.08 -117.82
CA ASN A 18 25.31 -2.33 -117.99
C ASN A 18 25.86 -1.76 -116.67
N PHE A 19 25.01 -1.29 -115.77
CA PHE A 19 25.43 -0.75 -114.47
C PHE A 19 25.92 -1.85 -113.51
N THR A 20 25.35 -3.06 -113.58
CA THR A 20 25.73 -4.20 -112.71
C THR A 20 26.89 -5.03 -113.26
N GLU A 21 27.14 -5.02 -114.57
CA GLU A 21 28.26 -5.73 -115.19
C GLU A 21 29.61 -5.01 -115.06
N GLN A 22 29.62 -3.68 -114.83
CA GLN A 22 30.86 -2.93 -114.63
C GLN A 22 31.66 -3.45 -113.41
N SER A 23 32.98 -3.53 -113.57
CA SER A 23 33.88 -4.21 -112.63
C SER A 23 33.89 -3.61 -111.23
N TRP A 24 33.60 -2.31 -111.10
CA TRP A 24 33.45 -1.64 -109.80
C TRP A 24 32.12 -1.99 -109.11
N ALA A 25 31.02 -2.21 -109.84
CA ALA A 25 29.73 -2.61 -109.26
C ALA A 25 29.78 -4.03 -108.69
N LYS A 26 30.52 -4.95 -109.34
CA LYS A 26 30.85 -6.27 -108.76
C LYS A 26 31.60 -6.15 -107.43
N LYS A 27 32.61 -5.25 -107.35
CA LYS A 27 33.30 -4.96 -106.07
C LYS A 27 32.36 -4.37 -105.03
N LEU A 28 31.54 -3.38 -105.40
CA LEU A 28 30.62 -2.68 -104.50
C LEU A 28 29.53 -3.61 -103.92
N ARG A 29 29.02 -4.56 -104.72
CA ARG A 29 28.07 -5.59 -104.25
C ARG A 29 28.72 -6.61 -103.30
N ILE A 30 30.01 -6.91 -103.49
CA ILE A 30 30.78 -7.78 -102.59
C ILE A 30 31.10 -7.04 -101.28
N THR A 31 31.55 -5.78 -101.33
CA THR A 31 31.84 -5.02 -100.11
C THR A 31 30.58 -4.65 -99.33
N SER A 32 29.45 -4.35 -100.00
CA SER A 32 28.18 -4.13 -99.29
C SER A 32 27.62 -5.42 -98.70
N GLY A 33 27.73 -6.57 -99.39
CA GLY A 33 27.36 -7.87 -98.85
C GLY A 33 28.22 -8.29 -97.66
N VAL A 34 29.54 -8.06 -97.72
CA VAL A 34 30.46 -8.31 -96.60
C VAL A 34 30.17 -7.35 -95.43
N ALA A 35 29.96 -6.06 -95.69
CA ALA A 35 29.60 -5.10 -94.64
C ALA A 35 28.25 -5.43 -93.98
N TRP A 36 27.25 -5.86 -94.76
CA TRP A 36 25.96 -6.31 -94.24
C TRP A 36 26.07 -7.60 -93.42
N ASN A 37 26.87 -8.57 -93.86
CA ASN A 37 27.12 -9.80 -93.11
C ASN A 37 27.93 -9.54 -91.82
N LEU A 38 28.88 -8.60 -91.83
CA LEU A 38 29.59 -8.14 -90.63
C LEU A 38 28.66 -7.37 -89.68
N PHE A 39 27.73 -6.57 -90.20
CA PHE A 39 26.71 -5.88 -89.42
C PHE A 39 25.69 -6.86 -88.80
N LEU A 40 25.28 -7.90 -89.53
CA LEU A 40 24.48 -9.01 -89.00
C LEU A 40 25.25 -9.80 -87.95
N LEU A 41 26.53 -10.13 -88.16
CA LEU A 41 27.37 -10.78 -87.16
C LEU A 41 27.54 -9.91 -85.90
N PHE A 42 27.66 -8.59 -86.06
CA PHE A 42 27.69 -7.64 -84.95
C PHE A 42 26.36 -7.64 -84.17
N ILE A 43 25.20 -7.54 -84.86
CA ILE A 43 23.87 -7.62 -84.23
C ILE A 43 23.68 -8.97 -83.51
N VAL A 44 24.01 -10.09 -84.14
CA VAL A 44 23.89 -11.43 -83.54
C VAL A 44 24.82 -11.57 -82.33
N SER A 45 26.06 -11.08 -82.42
CA SER A 45 27.02 -11.07 -81.31
C SER A 45 26.50 -10.23 -80.13
N CYS A 46 26.02 -9.01 -80.39
CA CYS A 46 25.37 -8.16 -79.39
C CYS A 46 24.13 -8.82 -78.77
N LEU A 47 23.31 -9.52 -79.57
CA LEU A 47 22.13 -10.24 -79.08
C LEU A 47 22.53 -11.43 -78.19
N THR A 48 23.51 -12.24 -78.59
CA THR A 48 24.01 -13.35 -77.77
C THR A 48 24.70 -12.86 -76.50
N MET A 49 25.46 -11.76 -76.56
CA MET A 49 26.06 -11.13 -75.39
C MET A 49 24.98 -10.59 -74.44
N PHE A 50 23.94 -9.93 -74.97
CA PHE A 50 22.81 -9.45 -74.18
C PHE A 50 22.06 -10.61 -73.51
N ILE A 51 21.75 -11.69 -74.23
CA ILE A 51 21.09 -12.89 -73.68
C ILE A 51 21.96 -13.55 -72.61
N PHE A 52 23.27 -13.65 -72.83
CA PHE A 52 24.22 -14.19 -71.86
C PHE A 52 24.28 -13.36 -70.58
N VAL A 53 24.47 -12.04 -70.70
CA VAL A 53 24.48 -11.11 -69.55
C VAL A 53 23.14 -11.12 -68.81
N ALA A 54 22.01 -11.14 -69.52
CA ALA A 54 20.69 -11.24 -68.92
C ALA A 54 20.47 -12.58 -68.18
N SER A 55 20.97 -13.68 -68.73
CA SER A 55 20.87 -15.01 -68.11
C SER A 55 21.76 -15.16 -66.88
N VAL A 56 22.99 -14.61 -66.93
CA VAL A 56 23.89 -14.53 -65.77
C VAL A 56 23.29 -13.63 -64.68
N GLY A 57 22.76 -12.46 -65.04
CA GLY A 57 22.10 -11.55 -64.12
C GLY A 57 20.84 -12.15 -63.47
N ALA A 58 20.00 -12.85 -64.24
CA ALA A 58 18.82 -13.54 -63.74
C ALA A 58 19.18 -14.73 -62.83
N GLY A 59 20.21 -15.52 -63.19
CA GLY A 59 20.70 -16.60 -62.35
C GLY A 59 21.31 -16.10 -61.04
N TYR A 60 22.05 -14.99 -61.07
CA TYR A 60 22.59 -14.34 -59.88
C TYR A 60 21.47 -13.79 -58.99
N PHE A 61 20.50 -13.05 -59.56
CA PHE A 61 19.34 -12.57 -58.81
C PHE A 61 18.56 -13.74 -58.17
N ALA A 62 18.33 -14.83 -58.90
CA ALA A 62 17.68 -16.03 -58.38
C ALA A 62 18.47 -16.65 -57.21
N SER A 63 19.80 -16.69 -57.27
CA SER A 63 20.64 -17.18 -56.17
C SER A 63 20.54 -16.31 -54.90
N LEU A 64 20.36 -15.00 -55.04
CA LEU A 64 20.21 -14.06 -53.92
C LEU A 64 18.82 -14.10 -53.24
N VAL A 65 17.84 -14.76 -53.86
CA VAL A 65 16.47 -14.86 -53.31
C VAL A 65 16.01 -16.32 -53.12
N ALA A 66 16.90 -17.29 -53.34
CA ALA A 66 16.57 -18.72 -53.28
C ALA A 66 16.13 -19.21 -51.89
N GLU A 67 16.60 -18.55 -50.84
CA GLU A 67 16.30 -18.88 -49.43
C GLU A 67 15.13 -18.04 -48.85
N GLU A 68 14.50 -17.17 -49.65
CA GLU A 68 13.41 -16.31 -49.17
C GLU A 68 12.07 -17.08 -49.06
N PRO A 69 11.44 -17.15 -47.88
CA PRO A 69 10.22 -17.94 -47.68
C PRO A 69 9.01 -17.39 -48.46
N LEU A 70 8.22 -18.31 -49.01
CA LEU A 70 7.07 -18.02 -49.87
C LEU A 70 5.81 -17.58 -49.09
N ARG A 71 5.88 -16.50 -48.31
CA ARG A 71 4.74 -15.89 -47.59
C ARG A 71 3.46 -15.80 -48.43
N SER A 72 2.34 -16.26 -47.89
CA SER A 72 1.00 -16.12 -48.47
C SER A 72 0.55 -14.66 -48.55
N LYS A 73 -0.63 -14.41 -49.13
CA LYS A 73 -1.24 -13.06 -49.12
C LYS A 73 -1.59 -12.61 -47.69
N GLN A 74 -1.96 -13.52 -46.80
CA GLN A 74 -2.37 -13.15 -45.44
C GLN A 74 -1.14 -12.79 -44.61
N GLU A 75 -0.18 -13.70 -44.48
CA GLU A 75 1.07 -13.48 -43.73
C GLU A 75 1.80 -12.19 -44.19
N MET A 76 1.87 -11.92 -45.50
CA MET A 76 2.50 -10.70 -46.02
C MET A 76 1.71 -9.41 -45.76
N ARG A 77 0.41 -9.49 -45.45
CA ARG A 77 -0.39 -8.34 -45.02
C ARG A 77 -0.29 -8.15 -43.51
N ASP A 78 -0.33 -9.23 -42.75
CA ASP A 78 -0.15 -9.21 -41.29
C ASP A 78 1.25 -8.65 -40.95
N ASP A 79 2.31 -9.13 -41.64
CA ASP A 79 3.69 -8.62 -41.62
C ASP A 79 3.83 -7.10 -41.92
N ILE A 80 2.80 -6.42 -42.44
CA ILE A 80 2.86 -5.05 -42.97
C ILE A 80 1.86 -4.09 -42.28
N LEU A 81 0.71 -4.61 -41.85
CA LEU A 81 -0.39 -3.85 -41.26
C LEU A 81 -0.45 -3.98 -39.72
N THR A 82 0.27 -4.93 -39.12
CA THR A 82 0.39 -5.00 -37.65
C THR A 82 1.45 -4.01 -37.16
N TYR A 83 1.02 -2.79 -36.85
CA TYR A 83 1.89 -1.75 -36.32
C TYR A 83 2.14 -1.92 -34.81
N GLU A 84 3.38 -1.76 -34.34
CA GLU A 84 3.64 -1.59 -32.91
C GLU A 84 3.11 -0.21 -32.47
N GLU A 85 2.19 -0.13 -31.52
CA GLU A 85 1.63 1.13 -30.96
C GLU A 85 1.89 1.23 -29.45
N THR A 86 2.07 2.46 -28.94
CA THR A 86 2.41 2.70 -27.53
C THR A 86 1.16 2.78 -26.65
N SER A 87 1.01 1.81 -25.74
CA SER A 87 -0.11 1.72 -24.79
C SER A 87 -0.30 3.00 -23.95
N GLU A 88 -1.55 3.28 -23.59
CA GLU A 88 -1.99 4.46 -22.86
C GLU A 88 -2.52 4.10 -21.46
N ILE A 89 -2.20 4.93 -20.45
CA ILE A 89 -2.67 4.75 -19.07
C ILE A 89 -3.78 5.75 -18.75
N TYR A 90 -4.86 5.24 -18.17
CA TYR A 90 -6.02 5.98 -17.68
C TYR A 90 -6.22 5.76 -16.17
N LEU A 91 -6.60 6.83 -15.47
CA LEU A 91 -7.09 6.81 -14.09
C LEU A 91 -8.61 6.57 -14.06
N ALA A 92 -9.20 6.53 -12.87
CA ALA A 92 -10.65 6.40 -12.70
C ALA A 92 -11.38 7.51 -13.47
N ASN A 93 -12.62 7.22 -13.90
CA ASN A 93 -13.43 8.07 -14.78
C ASN A 93 -12.77 8.35 -16.15
N ASN A 94 -11.87 7.47 -16.61
CA ASN A 94 -11.14 7.55 -17.88
C ASN A 94 -10.29 8.83 -18.03
N ILE A 95 -9.74 9.34 -16.92
CA ILE A 95 -8.82 10.49 -16.95
C ILE A 95 -7.45 10.03 -17.46
N TYR A 96 -7.07 10.45 -18.67
CA TYR A 96 -5.78 10.11 -19.29
C TYR A 96 -4.58 10.59 -18.43
N LEU A 97 -3.67 9.67 -18.11
CA LEU A 97 -2.44 9.93 -17.35
C LEU A 97 -1.27 10.26 -18.29
N GLY A 98 -1.14 9.46 -19.36
CA GLY A 98 -0.05 9.50 -20.34
C GLY A 98 0.25 8.11 -20.93
N LYS A 99 1.20 8.06 -21.87
CA LYS A 99 1.68 6.81 -22.48
C LYS A 99 2.57 5.97 -21.53
N VAL A 100 2.63 4.67 -21.79
CA VAL A 100 3.67 3.76 -21.30
C VAL A 100 5.03 4.13 -21.93
N ASN A 101 6.13 3.86 -21.24
CA ASN A 101 7.47 4.05 -21.82
C ASN A 101 7.75 2.98 -22.90
N ALA A 102 8.16 3.42 -24.09
CA ALA A 102 8.55 2.58 -25.21
C ALA A 102 9.77 3.16 -25.93
N ASP A 103 10.56 2.32 -26.60
CA ASP A 103 11.74 2.76 -27.38
C ASP A 103 11.35 3.53 -28.67
N LEU A 104 10.10 3.36 -29.12
CA LEU A 104 9.51 3.98 -30.29
C LEU A 104 8.05 4.34 -29.99
N GLU A 105 7.70 5.61 -30.15
CA GLU A 105 6.31 6.06 -30.20
C GLU A 105 5.76 5.95 -31.62
N ARG A 106 4.61 5.29 -31.75
CA ARG A 106 3.76 5.30 -32.95
C ARG A 106 2.31 5.50 -32.54
N LYS A 107 1.49 5.91 -33.50
CA LYS A 107 0.03 5.94 -33.44
C LYS A 107 -0.53 5.60 -34.81
N GLU A 108 -1.48 4.68 -34.90
CA GLU A 108 -2.12 4.32 -36.17
C GLU A 108 -3.06 5.44 -36.65
N ILE A 109 -3.05 5.68 -37.96
CA ILE A 109 -4.05 6.51 -38.62
C ILE A 109 -4.37 6.01 -40.01
N LYS A 110 -5.65 6.08 -40.39
CA LYS A 110 -6.12 5.75 -41.74
C LYS A 110 -5.75 6.86 -42.72
N LEU A 111 -5.54 6.51 -43.97
CA LEU A 111 -5.18 7.43 -45.05
C LEU A 111 -6.25 8.52 -45.27
N GLU A 112 -7.52 8.22 -44.98
CA GLU A 112 -8.64 9.18 -45.04
C GLU A 112 -8.60 10.25 -43.93
N ASP A 113 -7.86 10.02 -42.83
CA ASP A 113 -7.61 10.96 -41.73
C ASP A 113 -6.18 11.59 -41.82
N VAL A 114 -5.52 11.52 -42.99
CA VAL A 114 -4.25 12.22 -43.27
C VAL A 114 -4.47 13.43 -44.16
N SER A 115 -3.80 14.55 -43.88
CA SER A 115 -3.91 15.78 -44.67
C SER A 115 -3.46 15.51 -46.11
N PRO A 116 -4.25 15.89 -47.14
CA PRO A 116 -3.86 15.72 -48.55
C PRO A 116 -2.51 16.36 -48.88
N TYR A 117 -2.14 17.45 -48.20
CA TYR A 117 -0.82 18.06 -48.37
C TYR A 117 0.34 17.14 -47.96
N VAL A 118 0.14 16.19 -47.04
CA VAL A 118 1.17 15.20 -46.67
C VAL A 118 1.30 14.13 -47.74
N ILE A 119 0.17 13.64 -48.25
CA ILE A 119 0.11 12.67 -49.36
C ILE A 119 0.82 13.27 -50.59
N ASP A 120 0.41 14.46 -51.02
CA ASP A 120 1.02 15.20 -52.13
C ASP A 120 2.51 15.46 -51.89
N ALA A 121 2.92 15.79 -50.66
CA ALA A 121 4.32 16.06 -50.33
C ALA A 121 5.19 14.80 -50.41
N VAL A 122 4.75 13.68 -49.80
CA VAL A 122 5.47 12.41 -49.82
C VAL A 122 5.59 11.89 -51.25
N LEU A 123 4.51 11.91 -52.02
CA LEU A 123 4.53 11.54 -53.43
C LEU A 123 5.47 12.45 -54.24
N ALA A 124 5.45 13.77 -54.02
CA ALA A 124 6.32 14.70 -54.75
C ALA A 124 7.82 14.54 -54.45
N THR A 125 8.22 14.04 -53.27
CA THR A 125 9.65 13.92 -52.92
C THR A 125 10.22 12.52 -52.89
N GLU A 126 9.45 11.51 -52.51
CA GLU A 126 9.96 10.13 -52.36
C GLU A 126 9.62 9.28 -53.59
N ASP A 127 8.44 9.45 -54.21
CA ASP A 127 8.00 8.60 -55.32
C ASP A 127 6.95 9.23 -56.26
N GLU A 128 7.41 10.15 -57.12
CA GLU A 128 6.60 10.90 -58.11
C GLU A 128 5.72 9.99 -59.01
N TYR A 129 6.13 8.73 -59.19
CA TYR A 129 5.52 7.78 -60.12
C TYR A 129 4.79 6.62 -59.43
N PHE A 130 4.57 6.70 -58.11
CA PHE A 130 4.03 5.64 -57.26
C PHE A 130 2.82 4.92 -57.89
N GLU A 131 1.77 5.65 -58.28
CA GLU A 131 0.55 5.13 -58.90
C GLU A 131 0.76 4.34 -60.20
N THR A 132 1.88 4.57 -60.89
CA THR A 132 2.12 4.08 -62.25
C THR A 132 3.01 2.85 -62.33
N HIS A 133 3.73 2.51 -61.27
CA HIS A 133 4.70 1.41 -61.27
C HIS A 133 4.27 0.22 -60.39
N PRO A 134 4.65 -1.03 -60.75
CA PRO A 134 4.38 -2.21 -59.92
C PRO A 134 5.49 -2.39 -58.87
N GLY A 135 5.49 -1.57 -57.83
CA GLY A 135 6.45 -1.64 -56.71
C GLY A 135 7.91 -1.26 -56.99
N ILE A 136 8.37 -1.22 -58.25
CA ILE A 136 9.73 -0.79 -58.62
C ILE A 136 9.72 0.09 -59.86
N VAL A 137 10.67 1.02 -59.97
CA VAL A 137 10.94 1.81 -61.19
C VAL A 137 12.15 1.22 -61.93
N PRO A 138 11.99 0.44 -63.02
CA PRO A 138 13.12 -0.26 -63.66
C PRO A 138 14.21 0.67 -64.18
N LYS A 139 13.83 1.87 -64.65
CA LYS A 139 14.78 2.91 -65.07
C LYS A 139 15.67 3.40 -63.93
N ALA A 140 15.19 3.39 -62.69
CA ALA A 140 15.97 3.78 -61.51
C ALA A 140 16.94 2.66 -61.11
N VAL A 141 16.49 1.39 -61.14
CA VAL A 141 17.35 0.22 -60.88
C VAL A 141 18.52 0.15 -61.86
N PHE A 142 18.27 0.27 -63.17
CA PHE A 142 19.33 0.29 -64.18
C PHE A 142 20.25 1.54 -64.06
N ARG A 143 19.71 2.69 -63.64
CA ARG A 143 20.51 3.90 -63.38
C ARG A 143 21.46 3.70 -62.19
N GLY A 144 20.99 3.11 -61.09
CA GLY A 144 21.81 2.81 -59.91
C GLY A 144 22.96 1.87 -60.24
N ILE A 145 22.67 0.76 -60.93
CA ILE A 145 23.69 -0.20 -61.40
C ILE A 145 24.73 0.51 -62.28
N PHE A 146 24.31 1.42 -63.17
CA PHE A 146 25.24 2.20 -64.00
C PHE A 146 26.05 3.23 -63.19
N GLN A 147 25.46 3.88 -62.19
CA GLN A 147 26.14 4.82 -61.29
C GLN A 147 27.22 4.13 -60.45
N ASP A 148 26.94 2.94 -59.92
CA ASP A 148 27.89 2.13 -59.16
C ASP A 148 29.05 1.64 -60.05
N VAL A 149 28.74 1.06 -61.23
CA VAL A 149 29.75 0.58 -62.20
C VAL A 149 30.63 1.71 -62.75
N THR A 150 30.18 2.97 -62.68
CA THR A 150 30.95 4.15 -63.10
C THR A 150 31.59 4.94 -61.95
N ASN A 151 31.49 4.49 -60.70
CA ASN A 151 31.94 5.23 -59.50
C ASN A 151 31.44 6.70 -59.49
N SER A 152 30.16 6.90 -59.77
CA SER A 152 29.58 8.24 -59.83
C SER A 152 29.55 8.90 -58.43
N ALA A 153 30.06 10.13 -58.32
CA ALA A 153 30.04 10.91 -57.08
C ALA A 153 28.63 11.37 -56.63
N SER A 154 27.58 10.93 -57.33
CA SER A 154 26.17 11.17 -57.00
C SER A 154 25.35 9.91 -57.26
N GLN A 155 25.17 9.10 -56.22
CA GLN A 155 24.14 8.06 -56.20
C GLN A 155 22.78 8.71 -56.01
N THR A 156 21.93 8.69 -57.04
CA THR A 156 20.56 9.17 -56.91
C THR A 156 19.70 8.09 -56.26
N GLY A 157 19.17 8.36 -55.06
CA GLY A 157 18.20 7.49 -54.40
C GLY A 157 17.02 7.18 -55.32
N GLY A 158 16.77 5.91 -55.57
CA GLY A 158 15.77 5.42 -56.52
C GLY A 158 15.07 4.16 -56.03
N SER A 159 14.68 4.16 -54.76
CA SER A 159 13.87 3.10 -54.14
C SER A 159 12.47 3.66 -53.86
N THR A 160 11.45 2.93 -54.30
CA THR A 160 10.04 3.31 -54.21
C THR A 160 9.51 3.29 -52.78
N LEU A 161 8.32 3.88 -52.53
CA LEU A 161 7.64 3.77 -51.23
C LEU A 161 7.44 2.29 -50.84
N THR A 162 7.03 1.44 -51.78
CA THR A 162 6.86 0.00 -51.60
C THR A 162 8.16 -0.70 -51.18
N GLN A 163 9.30 -0.30 -51.77
CA GLN A 163 10.62 -0.81 -51.39
C GLN A 163 11.06 -0.31 -50.01
N GLN A 164 10.75 0.94 -49.64
CA GLN A 164 11.02 1.48 -48.31
C GLN A 164 10.20 0.75 -47.24
N LEU A 165 8.90 0.51 -47.46
CA LEU A 165 8.02 -0.21 -46.55
C LEU A 165 8.49 -1.67 -46.31
N ILE A 166 8.81 -2.41 -47.39
CA ILE A 166 9.37 -3.76 -47.31
C ILE A 166 10.68 -3.81 -46.50
N LYS A 167 11.54 -2.79 -46.63
CA LYS A 167 12.77 -2.66 -45.83
C LYS A 167 12.48 -2.43 -44.34
N LEU A 168 11.37 -1.79 -43.99
CA LEU A 168 11.06 -1.36 -42.62
C LEU A 168 10.24 -2.37 -41.81
N GLN A 169 9.56 -3.32 -42.46
CA GLN A 169 8.76 -4.34 -41.77
C GLN A 169 9.29 -5.77 -41.97
N ILE A 170 9.57 -6.17 -43.22
CA ILE A 170 9.85 -7.59 -43.54
C ILE A 170 11.34 -7.93 -43.51
N LEU A 171 12.23 -6.95 -43.72
CA LEU A 171 13.68 -7.15 -43.87
C LEU A 171 14.49 -6.51 -42.74
N THR A 172 15.70 -7.06 -42.52
CA THR A 172 16.67 -6.52 -41.56
C THR A 172 17.35 -5.25 -42.09
N ASN A 173 17.89 -4.41 -41.19
CA ASN A 173 18.56 -3.14 -41.55
C ASN A 173 19.99 -3.28 -42.13
N GLU A 174 20.38 -4.47 -42.59
CA GLU A 174 21.70 -4.69 -43.20
C GLU A 174 21.87 -4.01 -44.58
N VAL A 175 23.10 -3.91 -45.06
CA VAL A 175 23.40 -3.37 -46.40
C VAL A 175 24.11 -4.44 -47.23
N SER A 176 23.32 -5.34 -47.81
CA SER A 176 23.77 -6.40 -48.71
C SER A 176 23.06 -6.34 -50.07
N TYR A 177 23.72 -6.85 -51.12
CA TYR A 177 23.08 -7.05 -52.43
C TYR A 177 21.94 -8.07 -52.36
N GLU A 178 22.07 -9.05 -51.45
CA GLU A 178 21.06 -10.07 -51.18
C GLU A 178 19.76 -9.46 -50.65
N ARG A 179 19.85 -8.64 -49.59
CA ARG A 179 18.70 -7.89 -49.06
C ARG A 179 18.09 -7.00 -50.15
N LYS A 180 18.89 -6.33 -51.00
CA LYS A 180 18.34 -5.49 -52.09
C LYS A 180 17.62 -6.31 -53.17
N ALA A 181 18.05 -7.54 -53.45
CA ALA A 181 17.33 -8.46 -54.34
C ALA A 181 16.02 -8.95 -53.71
N LYS A 182 16.04 -9.32 -52.43
CA LYS A 182 14.86 -9.69 -51.62
C LYS A 182 13.85 -8.53 -51.55
N GLU A 183 14.31 -7.31 -51.31
CA GLU A 183 13.51 -6.08 -51.28
C GLU A 183 12.78 -5.82 -52.61
N ILE A 184 13.46 -6.01 -53.74
CA ILE A 184 12.86 -5.94 -55.09
C ILE A 184 11.79 -7.04 -55.29
N LEU A 185 12.10 -8.28 -54.92
CA LEU A 185 11.18 -9.42 -55.09
C LEU A 185 9.92 -9.27 -54.23
N LEU A 186 10.08 -8.84 -52.98
CA LEU A 186 8.98 -8.68 -52.03
C LEU A 186 8.12 -7.45 -52.37
N ALA A 187 8.70 -6.33 -52.83
CA ALA A 187 7.93 -5.18 -53.32
C ALA A 187 7.07 -5.54 -54.55
N LEU A 188 7.63 -6.30 -55.51
CA LEU A 188 6.92 -6.87 -56.67
C LEU A 188 5.80 -7.87 -56.30
N ARG A 189 5.79 -8.37 -55.06
CA ARG A 189 4.80 -9.32 -54.51
C ARG A 189 3.73 -8.60 -53.69
N LEU A 190 4.13 -7.63 -52.87
CA LEU A 190 3.24 -6.80 -52.07
C LEU A 190 2.20 -6.08 -52.94
N GLU A 191 2.62 -5.52 -54.08
CA GLU A 191 1.75 -4.85 -55.07
C GLU A 191 0.80 -5.79 -55.85
N LYS A 192 0.76 -7.08 -55.50
CA LYS A 192 -0.26 -8.03 -55.97
C LYS A 192 -1.21 -8.45 -54.84
N PHE A 193 -0.88 -8.10 -53.60
CA PHE A 193 -1.56 -8.50 -52.38
C PHE A 193 -2.24 -7.31 -51.68
N MET A 194 -1.70 -6.11 -51.85
CA MET A 194 -2.22 -4.83 -51.38
C MET A 194 -2.35 -3.84 -52.54
N ASP A 195 -3.26 -2.88 -52.41
CA ASP A 195 -3.38 -1.74 -53.35
C ASP A 195 -2.53 -0.53 -52.93
N LYS A 196 -2.58 0.54 -53.74
CA LYS A 196 -1.76 1.75 -53.56
C LYS A 196 -2.10 2.52 -52.29
N ASN A 197 -3.38 2.59 -51.92
CA ASN A 197 -3.80 3.27 -50.70
C ASN A 197 -3.33 2.47 -49.48
N GLU A 198 -3.52 1.15 -49.48
CA GLU A 198 -3.06 0.27 -48.40
C GLU A 198 -1.53 0.33 -48.20
N ILE A 199 -0.75 0.40 -49.30
CA ILE A 199 0.72 0.52 -49.24
C ILE A 199 1.14 1.91 -48.75
N LEU A 200 0.45 2.98 -49.15
CA LEU A 200 0.75 4.34 -48.71
C LEU A 200 0.38 4.56 -47.24
N GLU A 201 -0.76 4.02 -46.80
CA GLU A 201 -1.20 4.00 -45.40
C GLU A 201 -0.19 3.28 -44.51
N ALA A 202 0.24 2.07 -44.89
CA ALA A 202 1.27 1.34 -44.17
C ALA A 202 2.62 2.07 -44.15
N TYR A 203 3.04 2.67 -45.27
CA TYR A 203 4.24 3.51 -45.30
C TYR A 203 4.15 4.69 -44.32
N LEU A 204 3.04 5.42 -44.34
CA LEU A 204 2.82 6.60 -43.50
C LEU A 204 2.71 6.27 -42.01
N ASN A 205 2.28 5.06 -41.64
CA ASN A 205 2.27 4.57 -40.26
C ASN A 205 3.64 3.99 -39.81
N VAL A 206 4.42 3.40 -40.72
CA VAL A 206 5.68 2.72 -40.37
C VAL A 206 6.91 3.63 -40.36
N ILE A 207 6.98 4.63 -41.24
CA ILE A 207 8.20 5.43 -41.49
C ILE A 207 8.65 6.24 -40.25
N PRO A 208 9.96 6.25 -39.88
CA PRO A 208 10.44 6.99 -38.71
C PRO A 208 10.63 8.49 -38.99
N TYR A 209 10.06 9.31 -38.11
CA TYR A 209 10.08 10.78 -38.16
C TYR A 209 11.05 11.43 -37.15
N GLY A 210 12.01 10.66 -36.64
CA GLY A 210 13.07 11.17 -35.78
C GLY A 210 12.63 11.20 -34.33
N ARG A 211 12.28 12.38 -33.78
CA ARG A 211 11.93 12.55 -32.36
C ARG A 211 10.74 13.47 -32.10
N ASN A 212 10.08 13.25 -30.96
CA ASN A 212 9.10 14.18 -30.38
C ASN A 212 9.81 15.26 -29.51
N ALA A 213 9.05 16.21 -28.98
CA ALA A 213 9.55 17.27 -28.07
C ALA A 213 10.25 16.75 -26.79
N ASN A 214 9.91 15.54 -26.35
CA ASN A 214 10.49 14.88 -25.18
C ASN A 214 11.76 14.06 -25.52
N GLY A 215 12.15 14.03 -26.80
CA GLY A 215 13.35 13.36 -27.29
C GLY A 215 13.25 11.84 -27.45
N ASP A 216 12.03 11.29 -27.40
CA ASP A 216 11.73 9.88 -27.72
C ASP A 216 11.70 9.69 -29.24
N ASN A 217 11.97 8.47 -29.71
CA ASN A 217 11.92 8.20 -31.15
C ASN A 217 10.46 8.11 -31.61
N ILE A 218 10.13 8.64 -32.79
CA ILE A 218 8.78 8.56 -33.38
C ILE A 218 8.78 7.89 -34.75
N ALA A 219 7.73 7.13 -35.02
CA ALA A 219 7.34 6.63 -36.33
C ALA A 219 5.83 6.80 -36.54
N GLY A 220 5.40 6.93 -37.77
CA GLY A 220 3.98 7.18 -38.10
C GLY A 220 3.63 8.68 -38.16
N VAL A 221 2.83 9.04 -39.16
CA VAL A 221 2.51 10.43 -39.51
C VAL A 221 1.71 11.16 -38.41
N GLU A 222 0.80 10.45 -37.74
CA GLU A 222 0.04 10.99 -36.60
C GLU A 222 0.94 11.24 -35.38
N ALA A 223 1.82 10.29 -35.04
CA ALA A 223 2.80 10.48 -33.97
C ALA A 223 3.81 11.61 -34.29
N ALA A 224 4.10 11.87 -35.57
CA ALA A 224 4.87 13.03 -36.00
C ALA A 224 4.08 14.35 -35.88
N ALA A 225 2.80 14.36 -36.24
CA ALA A 225 1.93 15.53 -36.10
C ALA A 225 1.74 15.91 -34.62
N GLU A 226 1.38 14.93 -33.77
CA GLU A 226 1.23 15.11 -32.32
C GLU A 226 2.58 15.45 -31.68
N GLY A 227 3.64 14.73 -32.02
CA GLY A 227 4.96 14.82 -31.38
C GLY A 227 5.81 16.03 -31.79
N ILE A 228 5.59 16.61 -32.96
CA ILE A 228 6.35 17.77 -33.48
C ILE A 228 5.56 19.08 -33.40
N PHE A 229 4.27 19.06 -33.70
CA PHE A 229 3.45 20.28 -33.83
C PHE A 229 2.24 20.33 -32.88
N ASN A 230 1.96 19.25 -32.13
CA ASN A 230 0.76 19.10 -31.31
C ASN A 230 -0.56 19.25 -32.10
N VAL A 231 -0.57 18.79 -33.37
CA VAL A 231 -1.77 18.77 -34.24
C VAL A 231 -2.06 17.34 -34.72
N LYS A 232 -3.21 17.14 -35.35
CA LYS A 232 -3.58 15.87 -36.00
C LYS A 232 -3.07 15.78 -37.43
N ALA A 233 -2.82 14.57 -37.94
CA ALA A 233 -2.30 14.40 -39.30
C ALA A 233 -3.20 15.02 -40.39
N LYS A 234 -4.53 14.99 -40.24
CA LYS A 234 -5.49 15.69 -41.11
C LYS A 234 -5.44 17.21 -41.05
N ASP A 235 -5.06 17.77 -39.91
CA ASP A 235 -5.05 19.21 -39.67
C ASP A 235 -3.69 19.85 -40.03
N LEU A 236 -2.72 19.05 -40.50
CA LEU A 236 -1.41 19.52 -40.96
C LEU A 236 -1.54 20.49 -42.14
N THR A 237 -1.06 21.71 -41.92
CA THR A 237 -0.95 22.77 -42.93
C THR A 237 0.15 22.46 -43.96
N LEU A 238 0.12 23.10 -45.13
CA LEU A 238 1.11 22.88 -46.20
C LEU A 238 2.59 23.00 -45.75
N PRO A 239 3.01 24.02 -44.95
CA PRO A 239 4.38 24.06 -44.41
C PRO A 239 4.71 22.88 -43.49
N GLN A 240 3.81 22.51 -42.58
CA GLN A 240 4.00 21.41 -41.63
C GLN A 240 4.04 20.05 -42.34
N ALA A 241 3.16 19.84 -43.31
CA ALA A 241 3.12 18.64 -44.16
C ALA A 241 4.41 18.48 -44.98
N ALA A 242 4.88 19.56 -45.61
CA ALA A 242 6.15 19.57 -46.34
C ALA A 242 7.37 19.40 -45.41
N PHE A 243 7.28 19.83 -44.15
CA PHE A 243 8.32 19.58 -43.15
C PHE A 243 8.36 18.10 -42.78
N ILE A 244 7.22 17.49 -42.42
CA ILE A 244 7.08 16.07 -42.06
C ILE A 244 7.53 15.17 -43.23
N ALA A 245 7.03 15.37 -44.45
CA ALA A 245 7.47 14.62 -45.64
C ALA A 245 8.97 14.79 -45.95
N GLY A 246 9.59 15.88 -45.47
CA GLY A 246 11.02 16.10 -45.58
C GLY A 246 11.87 15.19 -44.68
N ILE A 247 11.38 14.84 -43.49
CA ILE A 247 12.14 14.19 -42.41
C ILE A 247 12.68 12.78 -42.75
N PRO A 248 11.92 11.85 -43.36
CA PRO A 248 12.32 10.45 -43.58
C PRO A 248 13.72 10.23 -44.19
N GLN A 249 14.18 11.16 -45.03
CA GLN A 249 15.52 11.09 -45.65
C GLN A 249 16.67 11.11 -44.61
N ALA A 250 16.52 11.81 -43.49
CA ALA A 250 17.53 11.86 -42.43
C ALA A 250 16.88 12.17 -41.06
N PRO A 251 16.14 11.24 -40.45
CA PRO A 251 15.13 11.57 -39.45
C PRO A 251 15.67 12.32 -38.22
N PHE A 252 16.79 11.87 -37.64
CA PHE A 252 17.42 12.51 -36.48
C PHE A 252 18.12 13.84 -36.80
N ALA A 253 18.47 14.08 -38.07
CA ALA A 253 19.06 15.34 -38.50
C ALA A 253 17.97 16.41 -38.72
N TYR A 254 16.87 16.03 -39.38
CA TYR A 254 15.80 16.95 -39.81
C TYR A 254 14.70 17.16 -38.78
N THR A 255 14.42 16.21 -37.87
CA THR A 255 13.56 16.44 -36.69
C THR A 255 14.09 17.61 -35.84
N PRO A 256 13.25 18.48 -35.26
CA PRO A 256 13.73 19.69 -34.58
C PRO A 256 14.25 19.45 -33.16
N PHE A 257 14.22 18.22 -32.63
CA PHE A 257 14.54 17.92 -31.23
C PHE A 257 15.82 17.09 -31.02
N TYR A 258 16.40 17.25 -29.83
CA TYR A 258 17.52 16.45 -29.35
C TYR A 258 17.10 15.08 -28.82
N ASN A 259 18.08 14.21 -28.56
CA ASN A 259 17.87 13.02 -27.73
C ASN A 259 17.90 13.38 -26.23
N ARG A 260 17.52 12.41 -25.39
CA ARG A 260 17.68 12.47 -23.93
C ARG A 260 17.04 13.72 -23.30
N ASN A 261 15.76 13.95 -23.63
CA ASN A 261 14.89 14.84 -22.85
C ASN A 261 15.32 16.32 -22.79
N ARG A 262 16.16 16.76 -23.77
CA ARG A 262 16.75 18.11 -23.89
C ARG A 262 15.85 19.15 -24.58
N GLY A 263 14.78 18.73 -25.27
CA GLY A 263 13.90 19.61 -26.02
C GLY A 263 14.45 20.06 -27.38
N LEU A 264 14.10 21.29 -27.76
CA LEU A 264 14.35 21.89 -29.08
C LEU A 264 15.84 22.13 -29.36
N LYS A 265 16.24 21.92 -30.62
CA LYS A 265 17.58 22.26 -31.13
C LYS A 265 17.78 23.78 -31.25
N GLU A 266 19.02 24.24 -31.12
CA GLU A 266 19.40 25.62 -31.40
C GLU A 266 19.21 25.95 -32.90
N PRO A 267 18.99 27.23 -33.28
CA PRO A 267 18.62 27.61 -34.66
C PRO A 267 19.56 27.14 -35.77
N GLU A 268 20.86 26.96 -35.48
CA GLU A 268 21.83 26.39 -36.42
C GLU A 268 21.49 24.94 -36.81
N TYR A 269 21.07 24.12 -35.84
CA TYR A 269 20.77 22.70 -36.03
C TYR A 269 19.31 22.43 -36.47
N LEU A 270 18.42 23.44 -36.41
CA LEU A 270 17.10 23.39 -37.04
C LEU A 270 17.17 23.57 -38.56
N LYS A 271 18.16 24.34 -39.04
CA LYS A 271 18.29 24.72 -40.46
C LYS A 271 18.24 23.54 -41.46
N PRO A 272 18.89 22.38 -41.24
CA PRO A 272 18.86 21.28 -42.21
C PRO A 272 17.45 20.75 -42.50
N GLY A 273 16.60 20.63 -41.48
CA GLY A 273 15.19 20.22 -41.66
C GLY A 273 14.36 21.28 -42.38
N ILE A 274 14.58 22.56 -42.03
CA ILE A 274 13.89 23.70 -42.66
C ILE A 274 14.29 23.84 -44.14
N ASP A 275 15.54 23.63 -44.51
CA ASP A 275 15.98 23.69 -45.91
C ASP A 275 15.54 22.44 -46.71
N ARG A 276 15.36 21.28 -46.06
CA ARG A 276 14.69 20.10 -46.65
C ARG A 276 13.19 20.37 -46.88
N MET A 277 12.47 20.98 -45.94
CA MET A 277 11.07 21.42 -46.11
C MET A 277 10.90 22.31 -47.35
N LYS A 278 11.80 23.29 -47.55
CA LYS A 278 11.78 24.16 -48.76
C LYS A 278 12.01 23.36 -50.05
N THR A 279 12.83 22.31 -49.98
CA THR A 279 13.04 21.39 -51.10
C THR A 279 11.77 20.58 -51.41
N VAL A 280 11.03 20.16 -50.39
CA VAL A 280 9.74 19.47 -50.53
C VAL A 280 8.69 20.39 -51.17
N LEU A 281 8.52 21.60 -50.65
CA LEU A 281 7.63 22.62 -51.23
C LEU A 281 7.98 22.90 -52.70
N PHE A 282 9.27 22.95 -53.05
CA PHE A 282 9.70 23.14 -54.43
C PHE A 282 9.32 21.95 -55.33
N ARG A 283 9.45 20.71 -54.84
CA ARG A 283 8.99 19.52 -55.58
C ARG A 283 7.48 19.49 -55.79
N MET A 284 6.68 19.77 -54.74
CA MET A 284 5.22 19.85 -54.86
C MET A 284 4.78 20.87 -55.91
N LYS A 285 5.55 21.96 -56.08
CA LYS A 285 5.35 22.96 -57.14
C LYS A 285 5.77 22.44 -58.52
N GLU A 286 6.92 21.77 -58.64
CA GLU A 286 7.38 21.21 -59.92
C GLU A 286 6.45 20.12 -60.47
N THR A 287 5.91 19.27 -59.60
CA THR A 287 4.96 18.21 -59.97
C THR A 287 3.52 18.70 -60.12
N GLY A 288 3.21 19.91 -59.63
CA GLY A 288 1.94 20.60 -59.85
C GLY A 288 0.87 20.43 -58.76
N TYR A 289 1.18 19.78 -57.63
CA TYR A 289 0.26 19.65 -56.49
C TYR A 289 -0.04 21.01 -55.83
N ILE A 290 0.90 21.96 -55.85
CA ILE A 290 0.68 23.32 -55.32
C ILE A 290 0.95 24.42 -56.34
N THR A 291 0.19 25.52 -56.22
CA THR A 291 0.37 26.70 -57.06
C THR A 291 1.62 27.52 -56.68
N GLU A 292 2.07 28.35 -57.62
CA GLU A 292 3.12 29.35 -57.39
C GLU A 292 2.83 30.28 -56.20
N GLN A 293 1.56 30.55 -55.90
CA GLN A 293 1.15 31.40 -54.78
C GLN A 293 1.29 30.66 -53.44
N GLN A 294 0.72 29.45 -53.33
CA GLN A 294 0.88 28.59 -52.16
C GLN A 294 2.35 28.30 -51.84
N TYR A 295 3.18 28.07 -52.87
CA TYR A 295 4.62 27.91 -52.71
C TYR A 295 5.29 29.16 -52.08
N LYS A 296 4.94 30.36 -52.55
CA LYS A 296 5.49 31.64 -52.03
C LYS A 296 5.03 31.95 -50.60
N GLU A 297 3.80 31.59 -50.26
CA GLU A 297 3.25 31.74 -48.91
C GLU A 297 3.91 30.74 -47.96
N ALA A 298 4.01 29.46 -48.35
CA ALA A 298 4.60 28.42 -47.52
C ALA A 298 6.12 28.60 -47.30
N ILE A 299 6.88 29.06 -48.30
CA ILE A 299 8.33 29.32 -48.13
C ILE A 299 8.64 30.59 -47.31
N ALA A 300 7.65 31.49 -47.15
CA ALA A 300 7.73 32.66 -46.29
C ALA A 300 7.23 32.37 -44.85
N TYR A 301 6.65 31.19 -44.61
CA TYR A 301 6.15 30.80 -43.30
C TYR A 301 7.30 30.43 -42.35
N ASP A 302 7.17 30.83 -41.08
CA ASP A 302 8.14 30.53 -40.04
C ASP A 302 7.69 29.32 -39.21
N ILE A 303 7.99 28.14 -39.74
CA ILE A 303 7.66 26.83 -39.15
C ILE A 303 8.22 26.64 -37.73
N THR A 304 9.18 27.46 -37.28
CA THR A 304 9.77 27.32 -35.94
C THR A 304 8.81 27.68 -34.81
N LYS A 305 7.75 28.44 -35.12
CA LYS A 305 6.69 28.81 -34.17
C LYS A 305 5.73 27.67 -33.84
N ASP A 306 5.71 26.63 -34.67
CA ASP A 306 4.79 25.51 -34.54
C ASP A 306 5.41 24.37 -33.72
N PHE A 307 6.74 24.38 -33.52
CA PHE A 307 7.45 23.30 -32.83
C PHE A 307 7.03 23.23 -31.35
N ARG A 308 6.48 22.07 -30.96
CA ARG A 308 5.98 21.77 -29.62
C ARG A 308 7.07 21.93 -28.55
N GLU A 309 6.72 22.54 -27.43
CA GLU A 309 7.59 22.62 -26.24
C GLU A 309 7.68 21.27 -25.51
N LYS A 310 8.69 21.09 -24.66
CA LYS A 310 8.84 19.86 -23.86
C LYS A 310 7.77 19.81 -22.75
N GLU A 311 7.13 18.67 -22.58
CA GLU A 311 6.17 18.40 -21.50
C GLU A 311 6.72 17.36 -20.51
N LEU A 312 6.15 17.32 -19.29
CA LEU A 312 6.49 16.29 -18.32
C LEU A 312 5.67 15.01 -18.55
N ARG A 313 6.36 13.88 -18.66
CA ARG A 313 5.80 12.54 -18.89
C ARG A 313 4.96 12.06 -17.70
N ALA A 314 4.18 11.00 -17.90
CA ALA A 314 3.44 10.35 -16.82
C ALA A 314 4.36 9.91 -15.67
N ASN A 315 5.48 9.25 -15.97
CA ASN A 315 6.46 8.81 -14.98
C ASN A 315 7.29 9.95 -14.36
N GLU A 316 7.28 11.16 -14.93
CA GLU A 316 7.93 12.35 -14.34
C GLU A 316 6.97 13.11 -13.42
N ARG A 317 5.68 13.18 -13.77
CA ARG A 317 4.64 13.81 -12.92
C ARG A 317 4.14 12.90 -11.80
N TYR A 318 4.09 11.61 -12.08
CA TYR A 318 3.43 10.58 -11.26
C TYR A 318 4.28 9.30 -11.19
N PRO A 319 5.52 9.34 -10.68
CA PRO A 319 6.47 8.23 -10.73
C PRO A 319 5.96 6.96 -10.04
N TYR A 320 5.62 6.99 -8.74
CA TYR A 320 5.10 5.81 -8.01
C TYR A 320 3.88 5.21 -8.72
N LEU A 321 2.88 6.04 -9.04
CA LEU A 321 1.61 5.62 -9.67
C LEU A 321 1.83 4.99 -11.04
N THR A 322 2.65 5.61 -11.89
CA THR A 322 2.96 5.09 -13.22
C THR A 322 3.71 3.76 -13.14
N GLN A 323 4.67 3.63 -12.21
CA GLN A 323 5.43 2.40 -12.02
C GLN A 323 4.58 1.27 -11.41
N GLU A 324 3.69 1.57 -10.46
CA GLU A 324 2.80 0.60 -9.83
C GLU A 324 1.75 0.07 -10.82
N ILE A 325 1.13 0.94 -11.63
CA ILE A 325 0.24 0.55 -12.72
C ILE A 325 0.96 -0.34 -13.74
N GLN A 326 2.16 0.07 -14.20
CA GLN A 326 2.93 -0.73 -15.16
C GLN A 326 3.34 -2.09 -14.60
N ASN A 327 3.77 -2.17 -13.33
CA ASN A 327 4.10 -3.43 -12.67
C ASN A 327 2.87 -4.37 -12.60
N ARG A 328 1.69 -3.87 -12.19
CA ARG A 328 0.47 -4.69 -12.12
C ARG A 328 -0.04 -5.12 -13.48
N THR A 329 0.07 -4.25 -14.49
CA THR A 329 -0.26 -4.57 -15.88
C THR A 329 0.63 -5.69 -16.42
N VAL A 330 1.94 -5.61 -16.17
CA VAL A 330 2.91 -6.67 -16.52
C VAL A 330 2.56 -8.00 -15.82
N ASP A 331 2.15 -7.96 -14.56
CA ASP A 331 1.79 -9.15 -13.78
C ASP A 331 0.45 -9.77 -14.18
N ILE A 332 -0.46 -9.00 -14.78
CA ILE A 332 -1.70 -9.47 -15.39
C ILE A 332 -1.42 -10.06 -16.77
N LEU A 333 -0.78 -9.30 -17.67
CA LEU A 333 -0.44 -9.74 -19.03
C LEU A 333 0.49 -10.97 -19.03
N ALA A 334 1.38 -11.10 -18.04
CA ALA A 334 2.25 -12.29 -17.91
C ALA A 334 1.45 -13.58 -17.64
N LYS A 335 0.27 -13.50 -17.00
CA LYS A 335 -0.63 -14.64 -16.83
C LYS A 335 -1.37 -14.94 -18.14
N ILE A 336 -1.94 -13.92 -18.77
CA ILE A 336 -2.72 -14.05 -20.02
C ILE A 336 -1.86 -14.66 -21.14
N ILE A 337 -0.65 -14.13 -21.37
CA ILE A 337 0.29 -14.65 -22.38
C ILE A 337 0.76 -16.08 -22.03
N ALA A 338 0.78 -16.46 -20.75
CA ALA A 338 1.05 -17.84 -20.35
C ALA A 338 -0.13 -18.77 -20.68
N GLU A 339 -1.37 -18.38 -20.40
CA GLU A 339 -2.58 -19.14 -20.78
C GLU A 339 -2.68 -19.32 -22.30
N GLU A 340 -2.38 -18.28 -23.07
CA GLU A 340 -2.33 -18.31 -24.55
C GLU A 340 -1.26 -19.27 -25.09
N GLU A 341 -0.07 -19.34 -24.45
CA GLU A 341 0.96 -20.35 -24.74
C GLU A 341 0.63 -21.76 -24.16
N GLY A 342 -0.52 -21.95 -23.52
CA GLY A 342 -0.94 -23.23 -22.93
C GLY A 342 -0.20 -23.58 -21.61
N ILE A 343 0.30 -22.57 -20.90
CA ILE A 343 1.02 -22.69 -19.63
C ILE A 343 0.15 -22.20 -18.47
N ASP A 344 -0.11 -23.11 -17.52
CA ASP A 344 -0.75 -22.81 -16.23
C ASP A 344 -0.09 -21.62 -15.50
N PRO A 345 -0.82 -20.50 -15.27
CA PRO A 345 -0.29 -19.31 -14.59
C PRO A 345 0.14 -19.52 -13.15
N GLU A 346 -0.35 -20.54 -12.44
CA GLU A 346 0.07 -20.82 -11.06
C GLU A 346 1.55 -21.23 -11.02
N ARG A 347 2.08 -21.79 -12.11
CA ARG A 347 3.52 -22.05 -12.26
C ARG A 347 4.36 -20.78 -12.24
N LEU A 348 3.81 -19.61 -12.57
CA LEU A 348 4.53 -18.33 -12.46
C LEU A 348 4.81 -17.95 -11.00
N LYS A 349 4.03 -18.44 -10.04
CA LYS A 349 4.29 -18.22 -8.61
C LYS A 349 5.48 -19.03 -8.09
N SER A 350 5.70 -20.24 -8.62
CA SER A 350 6.72 -21.18 -8.15
C SER A 350 7.99 -21.23 -9.01
N GLU A 351 7.89 -20.99 -10.32
CA GLU A 351 9.02 -21.08 -11.26
C GLU A 351 9.56 -19.69 -11.63
N ALA A 352 10.48 -19.16 -10.83
CA ALA A 352 11.03 -17.81 -10.99
C ALA A 352 11.53 -17.46 -12.41
N LYS A 353 12.16 -18.42 -13.12
CA LYS A 353 12.62 -18.22 -14.52
C LYS A 353 11.48 -18.18 -15.54
N LEU A 354 10.39 -18.91 -15.28
CA LEU A 354 9.20 -18.90 -16.12
C LEU A 354 8.46 -17.57 -15.95
N ASN A 355 8.34 -17.11 -14.70
CA ASN A 355 7.84 -15.79 -14.35
C ASN A 355 8.68 -14.68 -15.02
N GLU A 356 10.00 -14.76 -14.97
CA GLU A 356 10.91 -13.82 -15.66
C GLU A 356 10.67 -13.80 -17.19
N LYS A 357 10.54 -14.97 -17.84
CA LYS A 357 10.19 -15.08 -19.27
C LYS A 357 8.89 -14.32 -19.58
N TYR A 358 7.81 -14.62 -18.87
CA TYR A 358 6.51 -14.01 -19.16
C TYR A 358 6.43 -12.54 -18.75
N LYS A 359 7.09 -12.09 -17.69
CA LYS A 359 7.22 -10.66 -17.38
C LYS A 359 8.08 -9.88 -18.40
N MET A 360 8.98 -10.54 -19.15
CA MET A 360 9.64 -9.89 -20.29
C MET A 360 8.71 -9.78 -21.50
N LEU A 361 7.97 -10.84 -21.84
CA LEU A 361 6.97 -10.81 -22.92
C LEU A 361 5.87 -9.77 -22.64
N ALA A 362 5.32 -9.78 -21.43
CA ALA A 362 4.31 -8.84 -20.97
C ALA A 362 4.79 -7.38 -20.98
N ARG A 363 6.05 -7.11 -20.60
CA ARG A 363 6.64 -5.76 -20.75
C ARG A 363 6.72 -5.33 -22.21
N ARG A 364 7.15 -6.22 -23.12
CA ARG A 364 7.18 -5.90 -24.54
C ARG A 364 5.77 -5.59 -25.05
N ALA A 365 4.82 -6.49 -24.83
CA ALA A 365 3.42 -6.30 -25.23
C ALA A 365 2.84 -4.99 -24.66
N MET A 366 3.08 -4.69 -23.38
CA MET A 366 2.66 -3.43 -22.76
C MET A 366 3.29 -2.18 -23.40
N SER A 367 4.49 -2.27 -23.98
CA SER A 367 5.11 -1.15 -24.71
C SER A 367 4.76 -1.09 -26.20
N THR A 368 4.29 -2.17 -26.83
CA THR A 368 4.13 -2.28 -28.30
C THR A 368 2.74 -2.62 -28.83
N ASN A 369 1.75 -2.97 -27.99
CA ASN A 369 0.46 -3.49 -28.47
C ASN A 369 -0.72 -2.50 -28.29
N GLY A 370 -0.44 -1.22 -28.05
CA GLY A 370 -1.46 -0.15 -28.01
C GLY A 370 -2.58 -0.32 -26.97
N TYR A 371 -2.32 -1.01 -25.86
CA TYR A 371 -3.36 -1.28 -24.85
C TYR A 371 -3.86 0.01 -24.19
N ARG A 372 -5.15 0.08 -23.84
CA ARG A 372 -5.70 1.09 -22.93
C ARG A 372 -5.80 0.49 -21.54
N ILE A 373 -4.96 0.97 -20.62
CA ILE A 373 -4.83 0.44 -19.25
C ILE A 373 -5.63 1.34 -18.31
N HIS A 374 -6.78 0.87 -17.83
CA HIS A 374 -7.65 1.65 -16.93
C HIS A 374 -7.41 1.24 -15.48
N SER A 375 -7.17 2.23 -14.61
CA SER A 375 -6.94 2.02 -13.18
C SER A 375 -8.07 2.57 -12.31
N THR A 376 -8.17 2.03 -11.09
CA THR A 376 -9.16 2.40 -10.07
C THR A 376 -8.87 3.73 -9.37
N ILE A 377 -7.68 4.30 -9.59
CA ILE A 377 -7.14 5.42 -8.82
C ILE A 377 -7.93 6.70 -9.14
N ASN A 378 -8.53 7.30 -8.12
CA ASN A 378 -9.11 8.63 -8.19
C ASN A 378 -7.98 9.67 -8.17
N LYS A 379 -7.87 10.45 -9.25
CA LYS A 379 -6.78 11.42 -9.43
C LYS A 379 -6.73 12.45 -8.30
N GLU A 380 -7.86 13.02 -7.90
CA GLU A 380 -7.92 14.09 -6.91
C GLU A 380 -7.58 13.57 -5.50
N LEU A 381 -8.04 12.36 -5.16
CA LEU A 381 -7.64 11.66 -3.94
C LEU A 381 -6.16 11.25 -3.96
N TYR A 382 -5.59 10.92 -5.13
CA TYR A 382 -4.15 10.65 -5.25
C TYR A 382 -3.34 11.93 -5.03
N ASP A 383 -3.65 12.99 -5.76
CA ASP A 383 -2.97 14.29 -5.66
C ASP A 383 -2.99 14.81 -4.22
N ARG A 384 -4.18 14.85 -3.60
CA ARG A 384 -4.37 15.42 -2.26
C ARG A 384 -3.69 14.61 -1.16
N LEU A 385 -3.74 13.27 -1.19
CA LEU A 385 -3.07 12.46 -0.17
C LEU A 385 -1.54 12.53 -0.30
N ASN A 386 -1.00 12.60 -1.52
CA ASN A 386 0.45 12.79 -1.71
C ASN A 386 0.90 14.22 -1.34
N GLU A 387 0.07 15.24 -1.57
CA GLU A 387 0.30 16.60 -1.05
C GLU A 387 0.37 16.63 0.49
N VAL A 388 -0.62 16.01 1.17
CA VAL A 388 -0.64 15.90 2.63
C VAL A 388 0.57 15.15 3.18
N ALA A 389 1.03 14.11 2.48
CA ALA A 389 2.24 13.37 2.85
C ALA A 389 3.50 14.23 2.70
N LYS A 390 3.66 14.92 1.57
CA LYS A 390 4.79 15.83 1.32
C LYS A 390 4.87 16.96 2.34
N ASN A 391 3.72 17.52 2.72
CA ASN A 391 3.59 18.67 3.62
C ASN A 391 3.42 18.31 5.11
N PHE A 392 3.57 17.03 5.52
CA PHE A 392 3.48 16.66 6.93
C PHE A 392 4.81 16.91 7.67
N GLU A 393 4.80 17.84 8.62
CA GLU A 393 6.01 18.26 9.34
C GLU A 393 6.44 17.26 10.43
N HIS A 394 5.49 16.57 11.06
CA HIS A 394 5.73 15.76 12.26
C HIS A 394 6.22 14.34 11.96
N TYR A 395 7.04 14.12 10.93
CA TYR A 395 7.59 12.78 10.64
C TYR A 395 8.54 12.28 11.74
N GLY A 396 9.42 13.16 12.24
CA GLY A 396 10.37 12.84 13.30
C GLY A 396 11.82 13.15 12.91
N TYR A 397 12.74 12.42 13.53
CA TYR A 397 14.18 12.55 13.28
C TYR A 397 14.57 12.10 11.86
N THR A 398 15.70 12.61 11.37
CA THR A 398 16.36 12.13 10.15
C THR A 398 17.75 11.67 10.56
N TYR A 399 18.03 10.38 10.41
CA TYR A 399 19.36 9.85 10.66
C TYR A 399 20.31 10.24 9.52
N THR A 400 21.60 10.31 9.82
CA THR A 400 22.64 10.58 8.82
C THR A 400 23.83 9.66 9.00
N ASP A 401 24.25 9.00 7.93
CA ASP A 401 25.50 8.25 7.88
C ASP A 401 26.51 8.98 6.98
N LYS A 402 27.79 8.60 7.07
CA LYS A 402 28.83 9.00 6.13
C LYS A 402 29.10 7.83 5.19
N SER A 403 28.80 8.01 3.90
CA SER A 403 29.21 7.09 2.84
C SER A 403 30.21 7.78 1.92
N LYS A 404 30.70 7.08 0.89
CA LYS A 404 31.55 7.67 -0.15
C LYS A 404 30.83 7.61 -1.47
N ASP A 405 30.88 8.70 -2.20
CA ASP A 405 30.44 8.76 -3.58
C ASP A 405 31.27 7.78 -4.44
N PRO A 406 30.63 6.90 -5.23
CA PRO A 406 31.33 5.80 -5.91
C PRO A 406 32.17 6.26 -7.12
N ASP A 407 31.86 7.41 -7.72
CA ASP A 407 32.50 7.92 -8.92
C ASP A 407 33.66 8.89 -8.60
N THR A 408 33.55 9.65 -7.51
CA THR A 408 34.52 10.68 -7.08
C THR A 408 35.34 10.27 -5.85
N GLY A 409 34.81 9.38 -5.00
CA GLY A 409 35.43 8.96 -3.75
C GLY A 409 35.35 9.98 -2.60
N GLU A 410 34.65 11.10 -2.79
CA GLU A 410 34.40 12.11 -1.75
C GLU A 410 33.46 11.59 -0.65
N GLU A 411 33.52 12.18 0.54
CA GLU A 411 32.64 11.78 1.66
C GLU A 411 31.30 12.51 1.54
N ILE A 412 30.21 11.74 1.41
CA ILE A 412 28.84 12.24 1.31
C ILE A 412 28.07 11.94 2.58
N ILE A 413 27.18 12.86 2.97
CA ILE A 413 26.28 12.69 4.12
C ILE A 413 24.95 12.17 3.63
N GLU A 414 24.77 10.86 3.74
CA GLU A 414 23.56 10.14 3.35
C GLU A 414 22.47 10.35 4.41
N LYS A 415 21.23 10.64 3.97
CA LYS A 415 20.12 11.02 4.86
C LYS A 415 19.04 9.95 4.84
N PHE A 416 18.69 9.46 6.01
CA PHE A 416 17.61 8.49 6.21
C PHE A 416 16.47 9.16 6.99
N PRO A 417 15.56 9.89 6.31
CA PRO A 417 14.36 10.43 6.93
C PRO A 417 13.36 9.31 7.25
N VAL A 418 12.49 9.54 8.23
CA VAL A 418 11.24 8.76 8.35
C VAL A 418 10.44 8.91 7.06
N GLN A 419 9.91 7.78 6.58
CA GLN A 419 9.07 7.63 5.40
C GLN A 419 7.63 7.26 5.78
N VAL A 420 6.74 7.23 4.78
CA VAL A 420 5.32 6.84 4.90
C VAL A 420 4.96 5.83 3.83
N GLY A 421 4.04 4.92 4.17
CA GLY A 421 3.27 4.14 3.21
C GLY A 421 1.79 4.31 3.56
N SER A 422 0.94 4.58 2.58
CA SER A 422 -0.50 4.77 2.80
C SER A 422 -1.30 4.18 1.66
N ILE A 423 -2.49 3.63 1.95
CA ILE A 423 -3.41 3.14 0.93
C ILE A 423 -4.86 3.30 1.38
N MET A 424 -5.74 3.69 0.46
CA MET A 424 -7.18 3.82 0.66
C MET A 424 -7.92 2.90 -0.30
N ILE A 425 -8.79 2.05 0.25
CA ILE A 425 -9.53 1.01 -0.47
C ILE A 425 -11.03 1.25 -0.27
N GLU A 426 -11.82 1.15 -1.35
CA GLU A 426 -13.28 1.07 -1.29
C GLU A 426 -13.69 -0.35 -0.86
N ASN A 427 -14.26 -0.47 0.34
CA ASN A 427 -14.51 -1.76 0.98
C ASN A 427 -15.40 -2.67 0.12
N ARG A 428 -16.51 -2.12 -0.38
CA ARG A 428 -17.57 -2.88 -1.08
C ARG A 428 -17.12 -3.51 -2.40
N THR A 429 -15.97 -3.09 -2.94
CA THR A 429 -15.50 -3.48 -4.27
C THR A 429 -14.06 -4.00 -4.28
N GLY A 430 -13.20 -3.60 -3.34
CA GLY A 430 -11.75 -3.85 -3.40
C GLY A 430 -10.96 -2.81 -4.21
N LYS A 431 -11.61 -1.77 -4.75
CA LYS A 431 -10.92 -0.74 -5.56
C LYS A 431 -9.95 0.08 -4.73
N ILE A 432 -8.68 0.10 -5.12
CA ILE A 432 -7.68 1.00 -4.54
C ILE A 432 -7.95 2.41 -5.07
N LEU A 433 -8.49 3.29 -4.23
CA LEU A 433 -8.88 4.65 -4.59
C LEU A 433 -7.68 5.60 -4.66
N SER A 434 -6.70 5.42 -3.78
CA SER A 434 -5.50 6.26 -3.67
C SER A 434 -4.42 5.56 -2.86
N PHE A 435 -3.15 5.90 -3.09
CA PHE A 435 -2.02 5.45 -2.28
C PHE A 435 -0.92 6.51 -2.19
N VAL A 436 -0.07 6.40 -1.17
CA VAL A 436 1.14 7.21 -0.98
C VAL A 436 2.31 6.25 -0.85
N GLY A 437 3.21 6.25 -1.84
CA GLY A 437 4.35 5.34 -1.89
C GLY A 437 5.53 5.73 -1.01
N GLY A 438 5.62 7.00 -0.62
CA GLY A 438 6.69 7.59 0.20
C GLY A 438 6.41 9.06 0.44
N ARG A 439 7.32 9.79 1.10
CA ARG A 439 7.14 11.24 1.32
C ARG A 439 7.28 12.08 0.06
N ASP A 440 8.22 11.69 -0.79
CA ASP A 440 8.53 12.27 -2.08
C ASP A 440 9.40 11.27 -2.84
N PHE A 441 9.17 11.09 -4.13
CA PHE A 441 9.91 10.13 -4.96
C PHE A 441 11.39 10.52 -5.10
N GLU A 442 11.68 11.83 -5.10
CA GLU A 442 13.04 12.37 -5.14
C GLU A 442 13.82 12.18 -3.83
N ILE A 443 13.14 11.77 -2.74
CA ILE A 443 13.77 11.38 -1.47
C ILE A 443 13.93 9.86 -1.40
N GLU A 444 12.96 9.09 -1.91
CA GLU A 444 12.97 7.63 -1.93
C GLU A 444 12.04 7.10 -3.03
N SER A 445 12.58 6.30 -3.95
CA SER A 445 11.81 5.73 -5.07
C SER A 445 11.03 4.46 -4.71
N TYR A 446 11.38 3.81 -3.60
CA TYR A 446 10.75 2.57 -3.13
C TYR A 446 9.32 2.78 -2.62
N ASN A 447 8.36 2.00 -3.13
CA ASN A 447 6.93 2.13 -2.79
C ASN A 447 6.58 1.38 -1.48
N PHE A 448 6.59 2.08 -0.35
CA PHE A 448 6.28 1.50 0.95
C PHE A 448 4.84 0.97 1.08
N ALA A 449 3.87 1.48 0.31
CA ALA A 449 2.48 1.04 0.42
C ALA A 449 2.29 -0.43 -0.03
N THR A 450 2.89 -0.79 -1.17
CA THR A 450 2.67 -2.08 -1.84
C THR A 450 3.88 -3.02 -1.71
N GLN A 451 5.10 -2.47 -1.64
CA GLN A 451 6.36 -3.24 -1.61
C GLN A 451 7.01 -3.28 -0.22
N GLY A 452 6.59 -2.39 0.70
CA GLY A 452 7.19 -2.21 2.03
C GLY A 452 6.77 -3.25 3.07
N PHE A 453 7.10 -4.53 2.86
CA PHE A 453 6.77 -5.61 3.78
C PHE A 453 7.43 -5.43 5.16
N ARG A 454 6.60 -5.27 6.21
CA ARG A 454 7.03 -5.00 7.60
C ARG A 454 6.17 -5.75 8.63
N PRO A 455 6.68 -6.05 9.84
CA PRO A 455 5.84 -6.58 10.90
C PRO A 455 4.76 -5.56 11.29
N ASN A 456 3.49 -5.96 11.29
CA ASN A 456 2.35 -5.07 11.48
C ASN A 456 2.03 -4.78 12.97
N GLY A 457 2.73 -5.46 13.87
CA GLY A 457 2.62 -5.26 15.31
C GLY A 457 1.19 -5.47 15.82
N SER A 458 0.74 -4.61 16.73
CA SER A 458 -0.59 -4.70 17.33
C SER A 458 -1.80 -4.48 16.39
N THR A 459 -1.61 -4.30 15.08
CA THR A 459 -2.72 -4.40 14.10
C THR A 459 -3.13 -5.85 13.80
N MET A 460 -2.25 -6.83 14.05
CA MET A 460 -2.55 -8.26 13.91
C MET A 460 -3.62 -8.76 14.90
N LYS A 461 -3.79 -8.07 16.04
CA LYS A 461 -4.64 -8.51 17.16
C LYS A 461 -6.11 -8.78 16.78
N PRO A 462 -6.86 -7.87 16.15
CA PRO A 462 -8.21 -8.17 15.69
C PRO A 462 -8.24 -9.33 14.68
N LEU A 463 -7.33 -9.32 13.70
CA LEU A 463 -7.29 -10.29 12.58
C LEU A 463 -7.06 -11.73 13.05
N LEU A 464 -6.06 -11.96 13.90
CA LEU A 464 -5.56 -13.27 14.27
C LEU A 464 -6.04 -13.78 15.63
N VAL A 465 -6.44 -12.89 16.53
CA VAL A 465 -6.71 -13.26 17.93
C VAL A 465 -8.16 -13.00 18.32
N PHE A 466 -8.62 -11.76 18.25
CA PHE A 466 -9.95 -11.42 18.77
C PHE A 466 -11.08 -11.86 17.84
N ALA A 467 -10.97 -11.69 16.51
CA ALA A 467 -12.02 -12.16 15.59
C ALA A 467 -12.12 -13.69 15.57
N PRO A 468 -11.01 -14.46 15.43
CA PRO A 468 -11.05 -15.92 15.56
C PRO A 468 -11.58 -16.40 16.90
N ALA A 469 -11.23 -15.76 18.02
CA ALA A 469 -11.75 -16.17 19.33
C ALA A 469 -13.26 -15.90 19.54
N ILE A 470 -13.85 -14.95 18.81
CA ILE A 470 -15.30 -14.72 18.78
C ILE A 470 -15.97 -15.71 17.82
N GLU A 471 -15.40 -15.96 16.64
CA GLU A 471 -15.91 -16.94 15.66
C GLU A 471 -15.91 -18.38 16.23
N TYR A 472 -14.83 -18.78 16.90
CA TYR A 472 -14.73 -20.05 17.65
C TYR A 472 -15.54 -20.06 18.97
N GLY A 473 -16.31 -19.03 19.27
CA GLY A 473 -17.19 -18.96 20.44
C GLY A 473 -16.48 -19.05 21.80
N LYS A 474 -15.22 -18.57 21.91
CA LYS A 474 -14.49 -18.53 23.19
C LYS A 474 -14.84 -17.30 24.03
N ILE A 475 -15.11 -16.17 23.37
CA ILE A 475 -15.39 -14.87 23.99
C ILE A 475 -16.55 -14.13 23.29
N GLY A 476 -17.22 -13.26 24.03
CA GLY A 476 -17.94 -12.10 23.49
C GLY A 476 -17.15 -10.82 23.78
N ALA A 477 -17.63 -9.66 23.32
CA ALA A 477 -16.88 -8.40 23.41
C ALA A 477 -16.49 -8.01 24.84
N GLY A 478 -17.32 -8.33 25.83
CA GLY A 478 -17.08 -8.02 27.24
C GLY A 478 -16.42 -9.15 28.04
N SER A 479 -16.21 -10.34 27.46
CA SER A 479 -15.71 -11.51 28.20
C SER A 479 -14.34 -11.23 28.83
N PRO A 480 -14.05 -11.80 30.01
CA PRO A 480 -12.79 -11.59 30.70
C PRO A 480 -11.62 -12.22 29.96
N VAL A 481 -10.53 -11.46 29.83
CA VAL A 481 -9.21 -11.91 29.42
C VAL A 481 -8.20 -11.53 30.49
N VAL A 482 -7.06 -12.24 30.54
CA VAL A 482 -6.15 -12.20 31.70
C VAL A 482 -4.85 -11.50 31.36
N ASP A 483 -4.69 -10.30 31.91
CA ASP A 483 -3.49 -9.49 31.78
C ASP A 483 -2.53 -9.71 32.97
N VAL A 484 -2.03 -10.95 33.05
CA VAL A 484 -1.07 -11.42 34.08
C VAL A 484 0.17 -11.96 33.40
N LYS A 485 1.35 -11.69 33.95
CA LYS A 485 2.62 -12.15 33.37
C LYS A 485 2.79 -13.66 33.46
N PHE A 486 3.47 -14.22 32.47
CA PHE A 486 3.82 -15.62 32.36
C PHE A 486 5.29 -15.76 31.94
N ASN A 487 5.84 -16.97 32.08
CA ASN A 487 7.17 -17.31 31.57
C ASN A 487 7.13 -18.76 31.07
N ILE A 488 7.16 -18.95 29.75
CA ILE A 488 7.08 -20.28 29.13
C ILE A 488 8.41 -20.77 28.54
N ARG A 489 9.34 -19.84 28.28
CA ARG A 489 10.73 -20.11 27.85
C ARG A 489 11.58 -18.86 28.07
N PRO A 490 12.87 -18.98 28.49
CA PRO A 490 13.73 -17.82 28.74
C PRO A 490 13.89 -16.87 27.54
N THR A 491 13.75 -17.39 26.32
CA THR A 491 13.88 -16.65 25.06
C THR A 491 12.65 -15.83 24.66
N TRP A 492 11.54 -15.90 25.40
CA TRP A 492 10.33 -15.12 25.10
C TRP A 492 9.67 -14.57 26.38
N ASN A 493 10.15 -13.40 26.80
CA ASN A 493 9.73 -12.68 28.00
C ASN A 493 8.79 -11.53 27.61
N LEU A 494 7.54 -11.85 27.30
CA LEU A 494 6.55 -10.85 26.86
C LEU A 494 6.21 -9.85 27.99
N ASN A 495 5.95 -8.61 27.60
CA ASN A 495 5.47 -7.54 28.48
C ASN A 495 4.38 -6.73 27.75
N ASN A 496 3.55 -6.03 28.51
CA ASN A 496 2.74 -4.93 27.98
C ASN A 496 3.62 -3.74 27.61
N PHE A 497 3.05 -2.79 26.84
CA PHE A 497 3.78 -1.61 26.34
C PHE A 497 4.41 -0.80 27.47
N GLN A 498 3.71 -0.66 28.60
CA GLN A 498 4.32 -0.26 29.87
C GLN A 498 4.93 -1.51 30.54
N ALA A 499 6.26 -1.60 30.54
CA ALA A 499 6.97 -2.73 31.14
C ALA A 499 6.61 -2.88 32.64
N GLY A 500 6.31 -4.11 33.07
CA GLY A 500 5.88 -4.41 34.43
C GLY A 500 4.39 -4.15 34.73
N GLN A 501 3.61 -3.61 33.79
CA GLN A 501 2.16 -3.48 33.94
C GLN A 501 1.45 -4.83 33.80
N GLU A 502 0.66 -5.19 34.82
CA GLU A 502 -0.27 -6.31 34.85
C GLU A 502 -1.62 -5.77 35.36
N LEU A 503 -2.64 -5.76 34.51
CA LEU A 503 -3.97 -5.25 34.86
C LEU A 503 -4.88 -6.31 35.54
N GLY A 504 -4.45 -7.57 35.53
CA GLY A 504 -5.24 -8.70 36.02
C GLY A 504 -6.37 -9.06 35.06
N ILE A 505 -7.53 -9.44 35.59
CA ILE A 505 -8.68 -9.71 34.73
C ILE A 505 -9.24 -8.40 34.19
N ILE A 506 -9.44 -8.30 32.87
CA ILE A 506 -10.03 -7.16 32.16
C ILE A 506 -10.99 -7.62 31.04
N PRO A 507 -11.98 -6.82 30.60
CA PRO A 507 -12.83 -7.15 29.45
C PRO A 507 -12.04 -7.21 28.14
N ALA A 508 -12.41 -8.12 27.23
CA ALA A 508 -11.78 -8.27 25.92
C ALA A 508 -11.78 -6.96 25.10
N ARG A 509 -12.88 -6.18 25.11
CA ARG A 509 -12.94 -4.85 24.47
C ARG A 509 -11.91 -3.87 25.05
N GLN A 510 -11.67 -3.89 26.37
CA GLN A 510 -10.64 -3.05 27.00
C GLN A 510 -9.23 -3.51 26.63
N ALA A 511 -8.98 -4.82 26.58
CA ALA A 511 -7.69 -5.38 26.15
C ALA A 511 -7.35 -5.03 24.70
N LEU A 512 -8.34 -5.03 23.80
CA LEU A 512 -8.17 -4.62 22.40
C LEU A 512 -8.02 -3.09 22.26
N ALA A 513 -8.87 -2.30 22.92
CA ALA A 513 -8.85 -0.84 22.92
C ALA A 513 -7.54 -0.25 23.45
N THR A 514 -7.04 -0.77 24.57
CA THR A 514 -5.76 -0.38 25.17
C THR A 514 -4.57 -1.20 24.64
N SER A 515 -4.82 -2.14 23.73
CA SER A 515 -3.82 -2.90 22.97
C SER A 515 -2.87 -3.77 23.81
N GLN A 516 -3.35 -4.37 24.91
CA GLN A 516 -2.53 -5.17 25.84
C GLN A 516 -1.92 -6.41 25.19
N ASN A 517 -0.70 -6.78 25.58
CA ASN A 517 0.07 -7.89 25.02
C ASN A 517 -0.17 -9.20 25.79
N LEU A 518 -0.14 -9.16 27.13
CA LEU A 518 -0.23 -10.38 27.94
C LEU A 518 -1.59 -11.07 27.78
N ALA A 519 -2.68 -10.29 27.86
CA ALA A 519 -4.04 -10.77 27.59
C ALA A 519 -4.21 -11.32 26.16
N THR A 520 -3.65 -10.65 25.16
CA THR A 520 -3.72 -11.09 23.75
C THR A 520 -3.00 -12.43 23.54
N ALA A 521 -1.76 -12.55 24.02
CA ALA A 521 -0.96 -13.77 23.82
C ALA A 521 -1.55 -14.99 24.53
N ARG A 522 -2.19 -14.80 25.70
CA ARG A 522 -2.93 -15.84 26.41
C ARG A 522 -4.18 -16.27 25.64
N LEU A 523 -5.01 -15.32 25.21
CA LEU A 523 -6.18 -15.61 24.38
C LEU A 523 -5.80 -16.36 23.09
N TYR A 524 -4.66 -15.99 22.47
CA TYR A 524 -4.12 -16.71 21.31
C TYR A 524 -3.74 -18.15 21.65
N ARG A 525 -3.10 -18.42 22.80
CA ARG A 525 -2.78 -19.80 23.23
C ARG A 525 -4.03 -20.67 23.42
N ASP A 526 -5.16 -20.08 23.81
CA ASP A 526 -6.43 -20.79 23.99
C ASP A 526 -7.16 -21.12 22.67
N ILE A 527 -6.68 -20.58 21.52
CA ILE A 527 -7.22 -20.85 20.18
C ILE A 527 -6.22 -21.40 19.16
N ILE A 528 -4.90 -21.31 19.38
CA ILE A 528 -3.87 -21.66 18.38
C ILE A 528 -4.02 -23.10 17.85
N ASP A 529 -4.48 -24.02 18.71
CA ASP A 529 -4.71 -25.43 18.36
C ASP A 529 -5.91 -25.61 17.36
N HIS A 530 -6.53 -24.52 16.88
CA HIS A 530 -7.56 -24.46 15.83
C HIS A 530 -7.06 -23.81 14.52
N ASN A 531 -5.74 -23.58 14.39
CA ASN A 531 -5.09 -22.90 13.24
C ASN A 531 -5.64 -21.49 12.87
N PRO A 532 -5.76 -20.54 13.81
CA PRO A 532 -6.27 -19.19 13.54
C PRO A 532 -5.47 -18.38 12.51
N ALA A 533 -4.26 -18.79 12.14
CA ALA A 533 -3.51 -18.18 11.04
C ALA A 533 -4.14 -18.45 9.65
N GLU A 534 -4.98 -19.48 9.49
CA GLU A 534 -5.74 -19.73 8.24
C GLU A 534 -6.71 -18.59 7.90
N TYR A 535 -7.13 -17.77 8.87
CA TYR A 535 -7.89 -16.55 8.59
C TYR A 535 -7.05 -15.47 7.90
N LEU A 536 -5.73 -15.44 8.11
CA LEU A 536 -4.82 -14.50 7.44
C LEU A 536 -4.61 -14.90 5.97
N ASP A 537 -4.50 -16.19 5.68
CA ASP A 537 -4.47 -16.72 4.30
C ASP A 537 -5.72 -16.28 3.52
N LYS A 538 -6.90 -16.46 4.12
CA LYS A 538 -8.18 -15.98 3.57
C LYS A 538 -8.29 -14.46 3.40
N MET A 539 -7.43 -13.69 4.06
CA MET A 539 -7.34 -12.22 3.97
C MET A 539 -6.13 -11.75 3.15
N GLY A 540 -5.56 -12.63 2.30
CA GLY A 540 -4.59 -12.25 1.28
C GLY A 540 -3.15 -12.02 1.75
N PHE A 541 -2.77 -12.45 2.97
CA PHE A 541 -1.40 -12.31 3.46
C PHE A 541 -0.42 -13.20 2.67
N SER A 542 0.31 -12.63 1.72
CA SER A 542 1.07 -13.37 0.69
C SER A 542 2.40 -14.01 1.15
N ARG A 543 2.77 -13.85 2.43
CA ARG A 543 4.12 -14.20 2.96
C ARG A 543 4.15 -14.94 4.29
N LEU A 544 3.08 -15.66 4.64
CA LEU A 544 3.09 -16.56 5.79
C LEU A 544 4.01 -17.77 5.51
N ASP A 545 4.71 -18.25 6.53
CA ASP A 545 5.52 -19.48 6.47
C ASP A 545 5.09 -20.49 7.55
N GLU A 546 5.55 -21.75 7.43
CA GLU A 546 5.20 -22.83 8.37
C GLU A 546 5.51 -22.50 9.84
N VAL A 547 6.46 -21.59 10.11
CA VAL A 547 6.81 -21.16 11.47
C VAL A 547 5.77 -20.20 12.02
N ASP A 548 5.24 -19.27 11.21
CA ASP A 548 4.27 -18.27 11.65
C ASP A 548 2.97 -18.91 12.19
N TYR A 549 2.42 -19.96 11.57
CA TYR A 549 1.21 -20.67 12.05
C TYR A 549 1.30 -21.15 13.51
N GLN A 550 2.51 -21.52 13.97
CA GLN A 550 2.76 -22.06 15.32
C GLN A 550 3.47 -21.05 16.24
N ASN A 551 3.69 -19.81 15.78
CA ASN A 551 4.43 -18.78 16.49
C ASN A 551 3.53 -17.96 17.42
N TYR A 552 3.66 -18.13 18.74
CA TYR A 552 2.95 -17.29 19.72
C TYR A 552 3.20 -15.78 19.57
N SER A 553 4.35 -15.38 19.01
CA SER A 553 4.66 -13.97 18.74
C SER A 553 3.86 -13.39 17.57
N LEU A 554 3.26 -14.22 16.70
CA LEU A 554 2.38 -13.75 15.64
C LEU A 554 1.14 -13.04 16.23
N SER A 555 0.68 -13.44 17.42
CA SER A 555 -0.42 -12.77 18.16
C SER A 555 -0.20 -11.28 18.46
N ILE A 556 1.05 -10.80 18.37
CA ILE A 556 1.42 -9.38 18.51
C ILE A 556 2.04 -8.80 17.22
N GLY A 557 1.89 -9.48 16.08
CA GLY A 557 2.32 -9.04 14.75
C GLY A 557 3.79 -9.29 14.40
N ALA A 558 4.47 -10.21 15.11
CA ALA A 558 5.85 -10.62 14.80
C ALA A 558 5.88 -11.72 13.73
N MET A 559 5.31 -11.42 12.56
CA MET A 559 5.32 -12.23 11.34
C MET A 559 6.70 -12.24 10.71
N ARG A 560 7.22 -13.40 10.29
CA ARG A 560 8.62 -13.56 9.91
C ARG A 560 9.03 -12.75 8.68
N HIS A 561 8.16 -12.66 7.67
CA HIS A 561 8.43 -11.95 6.42
C HIS A 561 7.74 -10.59 6.30
N GLY A 562 6.94 -10.22 7.32
CA GLY A 562 6.14 -9.00 7.32
C GLY A 562 5.01 -8.99 6.28
N THR A 563 4.26 -7.90 6.29
CA THR A 563 3.10 -7.63 5.42
C THR A 563 3.18 -6.21 4.86
N SER A 564 2.60 -5.96 3.69
CA SER A 564 2.54 -4.61 3.09
C SER A 564 1.47 -3.73 3.75
N VAL A 565 1.40 -2.45 3.40
CA VAL A 565 0.31 -1.58 3.85
C VAL A 565 -1.00 -1.97 3.17
N GLU A 566 -0.93 -2.39 1.91
CA GLU A 566 -2.04 -2.94 1.13
C GLU A 566 -2.71 -4.16 1.79
N GLU A 567 -1.97 -5.24 2.03
CA GLU A 567 -2.46 -6.45 2.71
C GLU A 567 -3.08 -6.12 4.07
N ASN A 568 -2.34 -5.40 4.92
CA ASN A 568 -2.77 -5.08 6.27
C ASN A 568 -3.97 -4.10 6.32
N THR A 569 -4.21 -3.33 5.25
CA THR A 569 -5.41 -2.49 5.12
C THR A 569 -6.59 -3.29 4.60
N ASN A 570 -6.38 -4.11 3.56
CA ASN A 570 -7.46 -4.86 2.93
C ASN A 570 -8.05 -5.92 3.87
N ALA A 571 -7.19 -6.56 4.69
CA ALA A 571 -7.62 -7.47 5.74
C ALA A 571 -8.60 -6.84 6.76
N PHE A 572 -8.53 -5.52 6.99
CA PHE A 572 -9.50 -4.80 7.83
C PHE A 572 -10.81 -4.50 7.09
N GLY A 573 -10.78 -4.35 5.76
CA GLY A 573 -11.97 -4.25 4.90
C GLY A 573 -12.93 -5.43 5.06
N THR A 574 -12.39 -6.63 5.36
CA THR A 574 -13.15 -7.83 5.77
C THR A 574 -14.19 -7.54 6.86
N PHE A 575 -13.85 -6.71 7.86
CA PHE A 575 -14.79 -6.37 8.95
C PHE A 575 -15.85 -5.34 8.53
N ALA A 576 -15.51 -4.45 7.59
CA ALA A 576 -16.48 -3.52 7.00
C ALA A 576 -17.51 -4.24 6.14
N ASN A 577 -17.07 -5.21 5.34
CA ASN A 577 -17.86 -6.06 4.47
C ASN A 577 -18.55 -7.23 5.21
N ALA A 578 -18.91 -7.03 6.48
CA ALA A 578 -19.63 -8.02 7.30
C ALA A 578 -19.00 -9.43 7.30
N GLY A 579 -17.67 -9.53 7.24
CA GLY A 579 -16.91 -10.78 7.30
C GLY A 579 -16.43 -11.32 5.95
N GLN A 580 -16.75 -10.63 4.84
CA GLN A 580 -16.30 -11.01 3.49
C GLN A 580 -15.03 -10.24 3.09
N PHE A 581 -13.94 -10.95 2.84
CA PHE A 581 -12.75 -10.36 2.22
C PHE A 581 -12.99 -10.21 0.71
N ILE A 582 -12.50 -9.11 0.14
CA ILE A 582 -12.49 -8.85 -1.30
C ILE A 582 -11.06 -8.42 -1.63
N ASP A 583 -10.41 -9.02 -2.63
CA ASP A 583 -9.01 -8.70 -2.92
C ASP A 583 -8.84 -7.28 -3.50
N ALA A 584 -7.72 -6.63 -3.18
CA ALA A 584 -7.49 -5.23 -3.52
C ALA A 584 -6.87 -5.10 -4.91
N TYR A 585 -7.45 -4.27 -5.77
CA TYR A 585 -6.96 -4.09 -7.13
C TYR A 585 -6.82 -2.63 -7.54
N MET A 586 -5.85 -2.41 -8.44
CA MET A 586 -5.54 -1.11 -9.03
C MET A 586 -5.88 -1.04 -10.53
N ILE A 587 -5.96 -2.18 -11.22
CA ILE A 587 -6.28 -2.24 -12.66
C ILE A 587 -7.72 -2.68 -12.81
N GLU A 588 -8.58 -1.79 -13.31
CA GLU A 588 -9.99 -2.05 -13.57
C GLU A 588 -10.13 -2.96 -14.80
N LYS A 589 -9.50 -2.56 -15.91
CA LYS A 589 -9.52 -3.26 -17.20
C LYS A 589 -8.32 -2.92 -18.06
N ILE A 590 -8.04 -3.78 -19.02
CA ILE A 590 -7.10 -3.56 -20.13
C ILE A 590 -7.89 -3.81 -21.43
N GLU A 591 -7.93 -2.82 -22.32
CA GLU A 591 -8.45 -2.96 -23.68
C GLU A 591 -7.31 -3.02 -24.69
N ASP A 592 -7.54 -3.64 -25.85
CA ASP A 592 -6.66 -3.50 -27.02
C ASP A 592 -6.97 -2.24 -27.85
N MET A 593 -6.27 -2.06 -28.98
CA MET A 593 -6.43 -0.92 -29.89
C MET A 593 -7.86 -0.81 -30.45
N ASP A 594 -8.46 -1.94 -30.83
CA ASP A 594 -9.84 -2.06 -31.33
C ASP A 594 -10.89 -1.78 -30.24
N GLY A 595 -10.52 -1.87 -28.96
CA GLY A 595 -11.40 -1.71 -27.81
C GLY A 595 -12.01 -3.02 -27.30
N ASN A 596 -11.47 -4.19 -27.68
CA ASN A 596 -11.83 -5.45 -27.05
C ASN A 596 -11.24 -5.54 -25.65
N ILE A 597 -11.97 -6.14 -24.71
CA ILE A 597 -11.51 -6.34 -23.33
C ILE A 597 -10.53 -7.52 -23.28
N VAL A 598 -9.26 -7.22 -23.04
CA VAL A 598 -8.18 -8.19 -22.80
C VAL A 598 -8.19 -8.66 -21.33
N PHE A 599 -8.51 -7.74 -20.42
CA PHE A 599 -8.68 -8.02 -18.99
C PHE A 599 -9.77 -7.12 -18.41
N GLU A 600 -10.58 -7.64 -17.49
CA GLU A 600 -11.48 -6.88 -16.62
C GLU A 600 -11.49 -7.56 -15.25
N HIS A 601 -11.31 -6.78 -14.18
CA HIS A 601 -11.27 -7.32 -12.82
C HIS A 601 -12.65 -7.83 -12.40
N LYS A 602 -12.68 -9.00 -11.75
CA LYS A 602 -13.89 -9.61 -11.22
C LYS A 602 -13.80 -9.74 -9.71
N VAL A 603 -14.77 -9.11 -9.03
CA VAL A 603 -14.89 -9.13 -7.58
C VAL A 603 -15.36 -10.52 -7.13
N GLU A 604 -14.48 -11.26 -6.44
CA GLU A 604 -14.75 -12.59 -5.89
C GLU A 604 -14.66 -12.57 -4.36
N PRO A 605 -15.78 -12.41 -3.62
CA PRO A 605 -15.76 -12.31 -2.17
C PRO A 605 -15.47 -13.66 -1.48
N VAL A 606 -14.56 -13.65 -0.50
CA VAL A 606 -14.17 -14.81 0.32
C VAL A 606 -14.81 -14.69 1.71
N GLU A 607 -15.53 -15.72 2.15
CA GLU A 607 -16.10 -15.76 3.51
C GLU A 607 -15.03 -16.08 4.56
N VAL A 608 -14.66 -15.06 5.35
CA VAL A 608 -13.63 -15.15 6.40
C VAL A 608 -14.27 -15.33 7.76
N PHE A 609 -15.21 -14.46 8.13
CA PHE A 609 -15.90 -14.44 9.42
C PHE A 609 -17.42 -14.35 9.24
N SER A 610 -18.18 -14.73 10.26
CA SER A 610 -19.62 -14.46 10.27
C SER A 610 -19.91 -12.95 10.41
N PRO A 611 -21.02 -12.43 9.83
CA PRO A 611 -21.47 -11.04 10.00
C PRO A 611 -21.58 -10.61 11.46
N GLU A 612 -22.00 -11.52 12.34
CA GLU A 612 -22.03 -11.29 13.78
C GLU A 612 -20.63 -11.03 14.37
N THR A 613 -19.64 -11.85 14.04
CA THR A 613 -18.25 -11.65 14.50
C THR A 613 -17.66 -10.35 13.94
N ALA A 614 -17.85 -10.08 12.65
CA ALA A 614 -17.38 -8.86 12.02
C ALA A 614 -17.95 -7.61 12.69
N TYR A 615 -19.26 -7.57 12.93
CA TYR A 615 -19.90 -6.46 13.65
C TYR A 615 -19.39 -6.31 15.09
N ILE A 616 -19.23 -7.41 15.83
CA ILE A 616 -18.77 -7.36 17.23
C ILE A 616 -17.32 -6.84 17.29
N ILE A 617 -16.46 -7.25 16.35
CA ILE A 617 -15.09 -6.73 16.25
C ILE A 617 -15.06 -5.26 15.87
N SER A 618 -15.90 -4.81 14.93
CA SER A 618 -16.07 -3.39 14.62
C SER A 618 -16.50 -2.60 15.86
N ASP A 619 -17.44 -3.12 16.67
CA ASP A 619 -17.84 -2.49 17.93
C ASP A 619 -16.70 -2.35 18.94
N MET A 620 -15.89 -3.41 19.13
CA MET A 620 -14.70 -3.38 20.00
C MET A 620 -13.59 -2.47 19.45
N LEU A 621 -13.48 -2.31 18.12
CA LEU A 621 -12.52 -1.43 17.47
C LEU A 621 -12.95 0.05 17.47
N ARG A 622 -14.23 0.36 17.70
CA ARG A 622 -14.69 1.73 18.01
C ARG A 622 -14.26 2.19 19.41
N ASP A 623 -14.12 1.29 20.37
CA ASP A 623 -13.55 1.66 21.67
C ASP A 623 -12.07 2.09 21.57
N VAL A 624 -11.33 1.55 20.58
CA VAL A 624 -9.95 1.99 20.27
C VAL A 624 -9.92 3.47 19.87
N THR A 625 -10.94 3.98 19.16
CA THR A 625 -11.05 5.38 18.72
C THR A 625 -11.70 6.30 19.76
N LYS A 626 -12.45 5.73 20.72
CA LYS A 626 -13.19 6.46 21.76
C LYS A 626 -12.41 6.73 23.04
N TYR A 627 -11.64 5.75 23.51
CA TYR A 627 -10.80 5.87 24.73
C TYR A 627 -9.49 5.07 24.65
N GLY A 628 -9.25 4.35 23.55
CA GLY A 628 -8.05 3.55 23.33
C GLY A 628 -6.96 4.26 22.53
N THR A 629 -6.10 3.47 21.89
CA THR A 629 -4.86 3.95 21.26
C THR A 629 -5.04 4.79 19.99
N ALA A 630 -6.25 4.91 19.45
CA ALA A 630 -6.59 5.73 18.27
C ALA A 630 -7.40 7.00 18.62
N THR A 631 -7.51 7.35 19.91
CA THR A 631 -8.27 8.54 20.36
C THR A 631 -7.71 9.86 19.80
N THR A 632 -6.39 9.95 19.59
CA THR A 632 -5.77 11.14 18.97
C THR A 632 -6.26 11.35 17.54
N MET A 633 -6.38 10.29 16.73
CA MET A 633 -6.92 10.36 15.37
C MET A 633 -8.36 10.87 15.41
N LYS A 634 -9.22 10.27 16.23
CA LYS A 634 -10.65 10.63 16.31
C LYS A 634 -10.86 12.09 16.72
N ASN A 635 -10.04 12.61 17.63
CA ASN A 635 -10.08 14.01 18.08
C ASN A 635 -9.48 15.02 17.07
N ASN A 636 -8.86 14.56 15.98
CA ASN A 636 -8.29 15.41 14.92
C ASN A 636 -9.05 15.28 13.58
N LEU A 637 -10.16 14.53 13.55
CA LEU A 637 -11.07 14.56 12.40
C LEU A 637 -11.89 15.86 12.42
N ASN A 638 -12.01 16.54 11.28
CA ASN A 638 -12.84 17.74 11.14
C ASN A 638 -14.32 17.43 10.80
N PHE A 639 -14.68 16.15 10.80
CA PHE A 639 -16.02 15.63 10.49
C PHE A 639 -16.40 14.46 11.42
N SER A 640 -17.69 14.18 11.55
CA SER A 640 -18.18 13.01 12.28
C SER A 640 -18.30 11.80 11.35
N VAL A 641 -17.95 10.61 11.85
CA VAL A 641 -17.96 9.34 11.12
C VAL A 641 -17.91 8.17 12.11
N ASP A 642 -18.62 7.08 11.80
CA ASP A 642 -18.60 5.81 12.55
C ASP A 642 -17.37 4.99 12.14
N ILE A 643 -16.24 5.24 12.81
CA ILE A 643 -14.92 4.70 12.45
C ILE A 643 -14.37 3.76 13.52
N ALA A 644 -14.06 2.53 13.08
CA ALA A 644 -13.31 1.52 13.81
C ALA A 644 -11.83 1.62 13.40
N ALA A 645 -10.89 1.42 14.33
CA ALA A 645 -9.46 1.46 13.99
C ALA A 645 -8.58 0.64 14.93
N LYS A 646 -7.36 0.32 14.50
CA LYS A 646 -6.33 -0.31 15.33
C LYS A 646 -4.95 0.27 15.05
N THR A 647 -4.23 0.65 16.11
CA THR A 647 -2.80 0.97 16.03
C THR A 647 -1.92 -0.28 16.10
N GLY A 648 -0.76 -0.20 15.47
CA GLY A 648 0.36 -1.11 15.66
C GLY A 648 1.65 -0.34 15.96
N THR A 649 2.55 -0.98 16.69
CA THR A 649 3.93 -0.51 16.94
C THR A 649 4.79 -1.76 17.05
N THR A 650 5.98 -1.76 16.43
CA THR A 650 6.94 -2.86 16.55
C THR A 650 7.98 -2.60 17.64
N ASP A 651 8.73 -3.64 18.03
CA ASP A 651 9.82 -3.50 19.01
C ASP A 651 10.84 -2.44 18.58
N HIS A 652 11.43 -1.76 19.56
CA HIS A 652 12.32 -0.60 19.37
C HIS A 652 11.69 0.58 18.57
N TYR A 653 10.38 0.57 18.33
CA TYR A 653 9.65 1.55 17.54
C TYR A 653 10.12 1.64 16.08
N VAL A 654 10.56 0.54 15.46
CA VAL A 654 11.00 0.54 14.04
C VAL A 654 9.86 0.96 13.10
N ASP A 655 8.65 0.49 13.38
CA ASP A 655 7.44 0.71 12.59
C ASP A 655 6.30 1.21 13.49
N ALA A 656 5.52 2.17 12.99
CA ALA A 656 4.28 2.64 13.62
C ALA A 656 3.14 2.61 12.60
N TRP A 657 2.01 2.03 13.01
CA TRP A 657 0.88 1.70 12.14
C TRP A 657 -0.42 2.27 12.70
N LEU A 658 -1.33 2.68 11.81
CA LEU A 658 -2.75 2.83 12.10
C LEU A 658 -3.56 2.40 10.87
N VAL A 659 -4.40 1.38 11.05
CA VAL A 659 -5.41 0.96 10.07
C VAL A 659 -6.78 1.29 10.64
N GLY A 660 -7.67 1.86 9.84
CA GLY A 660 -9.00 2.24 10.28
C GLY A 660 -9.99 2.35 9.13
N TYR A 661 -11.25 2.05 9.41
CA TYR A 661 -12.29 1.84 8.42
C TYR A 661 -13.66 2.28 8.93
N ASN A 662 -14.53 2.64 7.99
CA ASN A 662 -15.96 2.80 8.19
C ASN A 662 -16.70 1.82 7.24
N PRO A 663 -18.03 1.90 7.02
CA PRO A 663 -18.72 1.02 6.09
C PRO A 663 -18.31 1.11 4.61
N ASN A 664 -17.59 2.16 4.19
CA ASN A 664 -17.34 2.48 2.78
C ASN A 664 -15.87 2.42 2.39
N VAL A 665 -14.96 2.94 3.22
CA VAL A 665 -13.51 2.93 2.96
C VAL A 665 -12.71 2.34 4.12
N SER A 666 -11.58 1.73 3.76
CA SER A 666 -10.48 1.41 4.67
C SER A 666 -9.26 2.23 4.30
N LEU A 667 -8.59 2.79 5.31
CA LEU A 667 -7.31 3.48 5.19
C LEU A 667 -6.29 2.78 6.08
N GLY A 668 -5.08 2.58 5.59
CA GLY A 668 -3.94 2.19 6.41
C GLY A 668 -2.77 3.13 6.21
N VAL A 669 -2.07 3.44 7.31
CA VAL A 669 -0.88 4.30 7.33
C VAL A 669 0.23 3.61 8.12
N TRP A 670 1.40 3.49 7.50
CA TRP A 670 2.67 3.10 8.11
C TRP A 670 3.64 4.29 8.17
N LEU A 671 4.42 4.36 9.24
CA LEU A 671 5.63 5.17 9.36
C LEU A 671 6.80 4.27 9.76
N GLY A 672 7.98 4.53 9.20
CA GLY A 672 9.23 3.83 9.52
C GLY A 672 10.41 4.43 8.73
N TYR A 673 11.55 3.74 8.68
CA TYR A 673 12.67 4.09 7.79
C TYR A 673 12.77 3.08 6.64
N GLN A 674 13.56 3.39 5.60
CA GLN A 674 13.84 2.46 4.49
C GLN A 674 14.38 1.11 5.00
N ASP A 675 15.24 1.14 6.01
CA ASP A 675 15.74 -0.04 6.74
C ASP A 675 14.88 -0.41 7.97
N ASN A 676 15.20 -1.57 8.56
CA ASN A 676 14.56 -2.11 9.77
C ASN A 676 15.46 -2.06 11.02
N LYS A 677 16.53 -1.26 11.00
CA LYS A 677 17.52 -1.10 12.08
C LYS A 677 17.31 0.20 12.85
N ARG A 678 16.79 1.24 12.19
CA ARG A 678 16.50 2.56 12.74
C ARG A 678 15.11 2.61 13.40
N GLY A 679 15.05 3.10 14.63
CA GLY A 679 13.81 3.26 15.39
C GLY A 679 13.25 4.68 15.29
N LEU A 680 11.93 4.83 15.20
CA LEU A 680 11.22 6.12 15.14
C LEU A 680 11.39 7.00 16.38
N TYR A 681 11.93 6.45 17.48
CA TYR A 681 12.01 7.12 18.78
C TYR A 681 13.38 6.93 19.47
N PRO A 682 14.47 7.48 18.89
CA PRO A 682 15.82 7.38 19.44
C PRO A 682 15.90 7.83 20.91
N ASN A 683 16.58 7.02 21.73
CA ASN A 683 16.58 7.16 23.20
C ASN A 683 17.07 8.53 23.70
N ASN A 684 17.99 9.18 22.98
CA ASN A 684 18.56 10.49 23.30
C ASN A 684 17.71 11.69 22.84
N LEU A 685 16.64 11.47 22.06
CA LEU A 685 15.82 12.54 21.47
C LEU A 685 14.31 12.37 21.74
N ARG A 686 13.94 11.54 22.73
CA ARG A 686 12.53 11.22 23.04
C ARG A 686 11.66 12.45 23.32
N ASN A 687 12.22 13.46 23.98
CA ASN A 687 11.48 14.69 24.32
C ASN A 687 11.45 15.72 23.16
N SER A 688 12.16 15.48 22.06
CA SER A 688 12.28 16.40 20.92
C SER A 688 11.24 16.18 19.83
N TYR A 689 10.50 15.06 19.87
CA TYR A 689 9.53 14.67 18.84
C TYR A 689 8.29 14.04 19.47
N LEU A 690 7.13 14.19 18.82
CA LEU A 690 5.91 13.48 19.22
C LEU A 690 6.14 11.95 19.24
N PRO A 691 5.45 11.19 20.12
CA PRO A 691 5.51 9.72 20.10
C PRO A 691 5.11 9.16 18.72
N PRO A 692 5.70 8.02 18.28
CA PRO A 692 5.39 7.43 16.96
C PRO A 692 3.89 7.14 16.74
N SER A 693 3.22 6.66 17.79
CA SER A 693 1.77 6.44 17.80
C SER A 693 0.97 7.73 17.59
N THR A 694 1.38 8.84 18.21
CA THR A 694 0.78 10.17 18.01
C THR A 694 0.98 10.67 16.58
N ARG A 695 2.19 10.48 16.01
CA ARG A 695 2.49 10.89 14.63
C ARG A 695 1.60 10.18 13.60
N VAL A 696 1.49 8.85 13.67
CA VAL A 696 0.66 8.08 12.73
C VAL A 696 -0.84 8.38 12.92
N ASN A 697 -1.30 8.62 14.16
CA ASN A 697 -2.66 9.10 14.44
C ASN A 697 -2.96 10.45 13.74
N LEU A 698 -2.04 11.42 13.83
CA LEU A 698 -2.22 12.75 13.23
C LEU A 698 -2.17 12.70 11.69
N LEU A 699 -1.28 11.89 11.10
CA LEU A 699 -1.21 11.76 9.64
C LEU A 699 -2.44 11.06 9.07
N PHE A 700 -2.92 9.99 9.72
CA PHE A 700 -4.19 9.33 9.36
C PHE A 700 -5.36 10.32 9.41
N ALA A 701 -5.48 11.13 10.47
CA ALA A 701 -6.54 12.13 10.58
C ALA A 701 -6.47 13.15 9.45
N ARG A 702 -5.27 13.62 9.08
CA ARG A 702 -5.09 14.52 7.92
C ARG A 702 -5.49 13.86 6.60
N PHE A 703 -5.12 12.60 6.36
CA PHE A 703 -5.56 11.87 5.16
C PHE A 703 -7.08 11.66 5.10
N MET A 704 -7.74 11.30 6.22
CA MET A 704 -9.21 11.17 6.24
C MET A 704 -9.92 12.51 6.04
N ASN A 705 -9.44 13.59 6.66
CA ASN A 705 -9.99 14.94 6.45
C ASN A 705 -9.86 15.36 4.98
N ALA A 706 -8.69 15.12 4.36
CA ALA A 706 -8.44 15.39 2.96
C ALA A 706 -9.29 14.53 2.00
N ALA A 707 -9.49 13.24 2.32
CA ALA A 707 -10.37 12.38 1.54
C ALA A 707 -11.84 12.81 1.64
N ASN A 708 -12.29 13.26 2.82
CA ASN A 708 -13.65 13.76 3.03
C ASN A 708 -13.85 15.17 2.43
N GLU A 709 -12.80 15.97 2.29
CA GLU A 709 -12.78 17.25 1.58
C GLU A 709 -12.96 17.06 0.06
N VAL A 710 -12.27 16.07 -0.53
CA VAL A 710 -12.23 15.82 -1.98
C VAL A 710 -13.34 14.87 -2.45
N SER A 711 -13.75 13.89 -1.66
CA SER A 711 -14.76 12.89 -2.04
C SER A 711 -15.61 12.44 -0.85
N PRO A 712 -16.44 13.35 -0.27
CA PRO A 712 -17.29 13.05 0.89
C PRO A 712 -18.28 11.91 0.65
N GLU A 713 -18.72 11.68 -0.60
CA GLU A 713 -19.61 10.58 -0.97
C GLU A 713 -18.91 9.21 -0.92
N LEU A 714 -17.63 9.13 -1.36
CA LEU A 714 -16.82 7.90 -1.25
C LEU A 714 -16.45 7.60 0.21
N VAL A 715 -16.13 8.64 0.99
CA VAL A 715 -15.92 8.47 2.44
C VAL A 715 -17.22 8.08 3.14
N GLY A 716 -18.37 8.63 2.72
CA GLY A 716 -19.69 8.29 3.24
C GLY A 716 -19.80 8.50 4.76
N ALA A 717 -19.45 9.70 5.23
CA ALA A 717 -19.36 10.06 6.65
C ALA A 717 -20.65 9.82 7.48
N SER A 718 -21.81 9.80 6.81
CA SER A 718 -23.13 9.50 7.39
C SER A 718 -23.32 8.03 7.78
N ASP A 719 -22.56 7.13 7.18
CA ASP A 719 -22.88 5.71 7.18
C ASP A 719 -22.36 5.03 8.44
N THR A 720 -23.14 4.06 8.93
CA THR A 720 -22.92 3.40 10.23
C THR A 720 -22.93 1.89 10.09
N PHE A 721 -22.18 1.18 10.92
CA PHE A 721 -22.17 -0.28 10.91
C PHE A 721 -23.55 -0.83 11.33
N GLN A 722 -24.17 -1.62 10.45
CA GLN A 722 -25.47 -2.22 10.70
C GLN A 722 -25.33 -3.52 11.51
N ARG A 723 -26.13 -3.65 12.56
CA ARG A 723 -26.09 -4.79 13.49
C ARG A 723 -26.91 -5.97 12.95
N PRO A 724 -26.30 -7.13 12.65
CA PRO A 724 -27.05 -8.31 12.23
C PRO A 724 -27.77 -8.97 13.42
N GLU A 725 -28.86 -9.68 13.12
CA GLU A 725 -29.81 -10.22 14.11
C GLU A 725 -29.15 -11.15 15.14
N GLY A 726 -28.15 -11.94 14.74
CA GLY A 726 -27.44 -12.84 15.64
C GLY A 726 -26.54 -12.15 16.68
N VAL A 727 -26.27 -10.85 16.58
CA VAL A 727 -25.55 -10.10 17.62
C VAL A 727 -26.52 -9.75 18.74
N VAL A 728 -26.46 -10.48 19.84
CA VAL A 728 -27.33 -10.27 21.00
C VAL A 728 -26.57 -9.68 22.17
N SER A 729 -27.26 -8.96 23.06
CA SER A 729 -26.68 -8.57 24.35
C SER A 729 -27.05 -9.59 25.43
N ARG A 730 -26.09 -9.95 26.29
CA ARG A 730 -26.29 -10.88 27.42
C ARG A 730 -25.52 -10.42 28.65
N SER A 731 -26.10 -10.69 29.83
CA SER A 731 -25.41 -10.56 31.10
C SER A 731 -24.53 -11.78 31.40
N PHE A 732 -23.38 -11.54 32.00
CA PHE A 732 -22.41 -12.54 32.42
C PHE A 732 -21.66 -12.06 33.68
N CYS A 733 -21.03 -12.99 34.39
CA CYS A 733 -20.15 -12.64 35.50
C CYS A 733 -18.82 -12.09 34.97
N GLY A 734 -18.53 -10.81 35.25
CA GLY A 734 -17.45 -10.05 34.61
C GLY A 734 -16.03 -10.56 34.85
N ILE A 735 -15.83 -11.40 35.88
CA ILE A 735 -14.53 -12.02 36.15
C ILE A 735 -14.36 -13.41 35.50
N SER A 736 -15.47 -14.08 35.15
CA SER A 736 -15.45 -15.50 34.72
C SER A 736 -16.04 -15.80 33.34
N GLY A 737 -16.79 -14.87 32.75
CA GLY A 737 -17.45 -15.05 31.45
C GLY A 737 -18.67 -15.97 31.46
N LEU A 738 -19.03 -16.48 32.64
CA LEU A 738 -20.12 -17.45 32.83
C LEU A 738 -21.47 -16.75 33.12
N ALA A 739 -22.58 -17.50 33.05
CA ALA A 739 -23.91 -16.98 33.37
C ALA A 739 -23.97 -16.45 34.81
N PRO A 740 -24.60 -15.29 35.09
CA PRO A 740 -24.56 -14.67 36.41
C PRO A 740 -25.02 -15.58 37.56
N SER A 741 -24.13 -15.82 38.53
CA SER A 741 -24.51 -16.36 39.84
C SER A 741 -25.11 -15.26 40.71
N THR A 742 -25.97 -15.62 41.68
CA THR A 742 -26.48 -14.66 42.69
C THR A 742 -25.34 -14.02 43.48
N ILE A 743 -24.23 -14.75 43.71
CA ILE A 743 -23.05 -14.22 44.40
C ILE A 743 -22.35 -13.17 43.54
N CYS A 744 -22.16 -13.42 42.24
CA CYS A 744 -21.57 -12.45 41.31
C CYS A 744 -22.47 -11.22 41.09
N ALA A 745 -23.79 -11.37 41.14
CA ALA A 745 -24.73 -10.25 41.16
C ALA A 745 -24.57 -9.39 42.43
N ASN A 746 -24.58 -10.03 43.61
CA ASN A 746 -24.42 -9.34 44.89
C ASN A 746 -23.05 -8.65 45.04
N ALA A 747 -22.00 -9.17 44.38
CA ALA A 747 -20.67 -8.56 44.36
C ALA A 747 -20.53 -7.36 43.39
N GLY A 748 -21.57 -6.99 42.65
CA GLY A 748 -21.53 -5.92 41.63
C GLY A 748 -20.74 -6.30 40.36
N LEU A 749 -20.44 -7.59 40.18
CA LEU A 749 -19.52 -8.09 39.17
C LEU A 749 -20.20 -8.47 37.85
N VAL A 750 -21.54 -8.47 37.80
CA VAL A 750 -22.28 -8.71 36.55
C VAL A 750 -22.03 -7.59 35.55
N LYS A 751 -21.70 -7.97 34.32
CA LYS A 751 -21.56 -7.09 33.15
C LYS A 751 -22.52 -7.56 32.07
N THR A 752 -22.85 -6.66 31.13
CA THR A 752 -23.73 -6.94 30.00
C THR A 752 -23.06 -6.42 28.74
N ASP A 753 -22.89 -7.27 27.73
CA ASP A 753 -22.14 -6.94 26.50
C ASP A 753 -22.64 -7.78 25.30
N LEU A 754 -22.00 -7.67 24.14
CA LEU A 754 -22.36 -8.31 22.87
C LEU A 754 -21.75 -9.71 22.71
N PHE A 755 -22.56 -10.63 22.19
CA PHE A 755 -22.22 -12.02 21.89
C PHE A 755 -22.80 -12.44 20.53
N ASN A 756 -22.08 -13.31 19.81
CA ASN A 756 -22.55 -13.95 18.59
C ASN A 756 -23.42 -15.15 18.97
N ALA A 757 -24.75 -14.99 18.90
CA ALA A 757 -25.72 -15.99 19.37
C ALA A 757 -25.68 -17.32 18.62
N LYS A 758 -25.08 -17.36 17.42
CA LYS A 758 -24.93 -18.58 16.62
C LYS A 758 -23.87 -19.54 17.19
N VAL A 759 -22.84 -18.99 17.87
CA VAL A 759 -21.66 -19.77 18.32
C VAL A 759 -21.46 -19.75 19.83
N PHE A 760 -21.78 -18.65 20.54
CA PHE A 760 -21.53 -18.54 21.98
C PHE A 760 -22.53 -17.66 22.73
N LEU A 761 -23.07 -18.21 23.82
CA LEU A 761 -23.80 -17.48 24.84
C LEU A 761 -23.33 -17.96 26.23
N PRO A 762 -23.24 -17.06 27.23
CA PRO A 762 -22.81 -17.40 28.58
C PRO A 762 -23.92 -18.18 29.31
N ASN A 763 -24.00 -19.49 29.05
CA ASN A 763 -25.09 -20.36 29.50
C ASN A 763 -24.74 -21.25 30.70
N LYS A 764 -23.46 -21.60 30.90
CA LYS A 764 -23.01 -22.32 32.10
C LYS A 764 -23.05 -21.38 33.30
N ALA A 765 -23.66 -21.79 34.41
CA ALA A 765 -23.67 -21.03 35.66
C ALA A 765 -22.26 -20.70 36.16
N ASP A 766 -22.08 -19.48 36.67
CA ASP A 766 -20.83 -19.02 37.27
C ASP A 766 -20.43 -19.83 38.52
N ASP A 767 -19.19 -20.32 38.49
CA ASP A 767 -18.54 -21.12 39.53
C ASP A 767 -17.30 -20.42 40.12
N SER A 768 -17.07 -19.15 39.77
CA SER A 768 -15.83 -18.44 40.12
C SER A 768 -15.79 -17.93 41.56
N ILE A 769 -16.94 -17.62 42.14
CA ILE A 769 -17.04 -17.03 43.48
C ILE A 769 -17.69 -18.01 44.46
N ILE A 770 -17.09 -18.13 45.63
CA ILE A 770 -17.57 -18.90 46.77
C ILE A 770 -17.78 -17.97 47.97
N SER A 771 -18.74 -18.31 48.84
CA SER A 771 -18.81 -17.71 50.16
C SER A 771 -17.64 -18.25 50.99
N ALA A 772 -16.69 -17.38 51.33
CA ALA A 772 -15.43 -17.75 51.95
C ALA A 772 -15.30 -17.15 53.35
N SER A 773 -14.85 -17.99 54.29
CA SER A 773 -14.27 -17.57 55.55
C SER A 773 -12.84 -17.12 55.31
N TYR A 774 -12.53 -15.85 55.56
CA TYR A 774 -11.21 -15.27 55.32
C TYR A 774 -10.58 -14.71 56.59
N VAL A 775 -9.28 -14.48 56.54
CA VAL A 775 -8.49 -13.82 57.58
C VAL A 775 -7.53 -12.82 56.94
N SER A 776 -7.16 -11.76 57.66
CA SER A 776 -6.21 -10.76 57.18
C SER A 776 -4.80 -11.06 57.71
N VAL A 777 -3.77 -10.85 56.88
CA VAL A 777 -2.35 -10.81 57.25
C VAL A 777 -1.72 -9.60 56.57
N LYS A 778 -1.14 -8.67 57.36
CA LYS A 778 -0.55 -7.40 56.88
C LYS A 778 -1.47 -6.64 55.91
N GLY A 779 -2.75 -6.55 56.25
CA GLY A 779 -3.82 -5.89 55.48
C GLY A 779 -4.34 -6.67 54.27
N LYS A 780 -3.74 -7.82 53.91
CA LYS A 780 -4.15 -8.66 52.77
C LYS A 780 -5.03 -9.80 53.25
N LYS A 781 -6.09 -10.11 52.51
CA LYS A 781 -7.04 -11.18 52.85
C LYS A 781 -6.62 -12.51 52.23
N TYR A 782 -6.65 -13.58 53.03
CA TYR A 782 -6.32 -14.95 52.68
C TYR A 782 -7.46 -15.90 53.08
N ILE A 783 -7.54 -17.07 52.42
CA ILE A 783 -8.46 -18.14 52.84
C ILE A 783 -8.03 -18.65 54.21
N ALA A 784 -8.97 -18.76 55.16
CA ALA A 784 -8.68 -19.33 56.47
C ALA A 784 -8.28 -20.81 56.37
N LEU A 785 -7.19 -21.19 57.03
CA LEU A 785 -6.73 -22.58 57.10
C LEU A 785 -7.64 -23.40 58.04
N PRO A 786 -7.66 -24.75 57.94
CA PRO A 786 -8.47 -25.61 58.80
C PRO A 786 -8.20 -25.45 60.31
N ASN A 787 -7.07 -24.85 60.67
CA ASN A 787 -6.61 -24.56 62.03
C ASN A 787 -6.48 -23.05 62.36
N THR A 788 -6.92 -22.14 61.48
CA THR A 788 -6.95 -20.71 61.81
C THR A 788 -7.93 -20.46 62.96
N PRO A 789 -7.56 -19.75 64.05
CA PRO A 789 -8.44 -19.55 65.19
C PRO A 789 -9.69 -18.76 64.81
N ALA A 790 -10.86 -19.25 65.23
CA ALA A 790 -12.16 -18.76 64.78
C ALA A 790 -12.42 -17.28 65.12
N GLU A 791 -11.80 -16.76 66.18
CA GLU A 791 -11.91 -15.35 66.56
C GLU A 791 -11.24 -14.38 65.57
N PHE A 792 -10.30 -14.83 64.72
CA PHE A 792 -9.73 -14.01 63.64
C PHE A 792 -10.47 -14.18 62.31
N ILE A 793 -11.26 -15.24 62.15
CA ILE A 793 -12.01 -15.51 60.92
C ILE A 793 -13.14 -14.48 60.75
N VAL A 794 -13.25 -13.95 59.53
CA VAL A 794 -14.40 -13.17 59.05
C VAL A 794 -15.22 -14.07 58.13
N GLN A 795 -16.43 -14.40 58.55
CA GLN A 795 -17.39 -15.17 57.74
C GLN A 795 -18.11 -14.27 56.73
N GLY A 796 -18.51 -14.83 55.59
CA GLY A 796 -19.32 -14.13 54.59
C GLY A 796 -18.54 -13.27 53.58
N GLY A 797 -17.25 -13.56 53.34
CA GLY A 797 -16.47 -12.88 52.31
C GLY A 797 -16.64 -13.43 50.90
N THR A 798 -16.45 -12.58 49.91
CA THR A 798 -16.51 -12.89 48.47
C THR A 798 -15.17 -13.48 47.99
N GLY A 799 -14.92 -14.77 48.23
CA GLY A 799 -13.67 -15.43 47.82
C GLY A 799 -13.74 -16.06 46.43
N VAL A 800 -12.61 -16.17 45.73
CA VAL A 800 -12.54 -16.90 44.45
C VAL A 800 -12.17 -18.38 44.61
N ASN A 801 -12.78 -19.20 43.76
CA ASN A 801 -12.56 -20.65 43.64
C ASN A 801 -11.20 -20.96 43.00
N GLU A 802 -10.44 -21.91 43.55
CA GLU A 802 -9.16 -22.37 43.00
C GLU A 802 -9.31 -22.88 41.55
N ALA A 803 -10.36 -23.64 41.25
CA ALA A 803 -10.62 -24.15 39.90
C ALA A 803 -10.87 -23.03 38.88
N PHE A 804 -11.34 -21.86 39.34
CA PHE A 804 -11.43 -20.65 38.52
C PHE A 804 -10.06 -19.98 38.35
N ILE A 805 -9.24 -19.86 39.41
CA ILE A 805 -7.87 -19.34 39.32
C ILE A 805 -7.04 -20.17 38.32
N THR A 806 -7.11 -21.50 38.40
CA THR A 806 -6.46 -22.41 37.43
C THR A 806 -6.96 -22.18 36.01
N ARG A 807 -8.27 -22.04 35.82
CA ARG A 807 -8.89 -21.80 34.51
C ARG A 807 -8.48 -20.48 33.89
N MET A 808 -8.42 -19.40 34.67
CA MET A 808 -8.06 -18.06 34.17
C MET A 808 -6.56 -17.93 33.88
N LEU A 809 -5.68 -18.54 34.70
CA LEU A 809 -4.24 -18.51 34.43
C LEU A 809 -3.81 -19.46 33.29
N GLY A 810 -4.64 -20.45 32.95
CA GLY A 810 -4.45 -21.34 31.81
C GLY A 810 -3.17 -22.19 31.87
N PRO A 811 -2.75 -22.79 30.74
CA PRO A 811 -1.58 -23.68 30.70
C PRO A 811 -0.26 -22.96 31.01
N TRP A 812 -0.20 -21.64 30.80
CA TRP A 812 0.98 -20.82 31.02
C TRP A 812 1.15 -20.33 32.47
N LYS A 813 0.16 -20.57 33.33
CA LYS A 813 0.14 -20.17 34.75
C LYS A 813 0.41 -18.66 34.92
N GLY A 814 0.93 -18.24 36.07
CA GLY A 814 1.22 -16.86 36.43
C GLY A 814 1.16 -16.66 37.94
N ASP A 815 1.38 -15.43 38.41
CA ASP A 815 1.14 -15.06 39.80
C ASP A 815 -0.37 -14.85 40.01
N ALA A 816 -1.01 -15.75 40.77
CA ALA A 816 -2.44 -15.70 41.05
C ALA A 816 -2.88 -14.43 41.81
N SER A 817 -1.98 -13.80 42.58
CA SER A 817 -2.27 -12.52 43.23
C SER A 817 -2.46 -11.38 42.24
N LYS A 818 -1.93 -11.51 41.02
CA LYS A 818 -2.07 -10.53 39.93
C LYS A 818 -3.36 -10.71 39.12
N LEU A 819 -4.24 -11.67 39.43
CA LEU A 819 -5.60 -11.67 38.86
C LEU A 819 -6.42 -10.47 39.34
N PHE A 820 -6.17 -10.00 40.57
CA PHE A 820 -6.90 -8.91 41.23
C PHE A 820 -5.93 -7.90 41.90
N PRO A 821 -5.03 -7.25 41.14
CA PRO A 821 -4.13 -6.24 41.68
C PRO A 821 -4.94 -5.03 42.17
N ALA A 822 -4.43 -4.27 43.14
CA ALA A 822 -5.19 -3.23 43.85
C ALA A 822 -5.87 -2.18 42.95
N ASN A 823 -5.34 -1.93 41.74
CA ASN A 823 -5.87 -0.97 40.78
C ASN A 823 -6.78 -1.61 39.69
N SER A 824 -7.11 -2.90 39.81
CA SER A 824 -8.01 -3.61 38.89
C SER A 824 -9.48 -3.21 39.09
N PRO A 825 -10.31 -3.16 38.03
CA PRO A 825 -11.77 -2.93 38.14
C PRO A 825 -12.53 -3.89 39.06
N PHE A 826 -11.90 -4.97 39.52
CA PHE A 826 -12.50 -6.02 40.34
C PHE A 826 -11.94 -6.11 41.77
N ALA A 827 -10.90 -5.34 42.11
CA ALA A 827 -10.13 -5.48 43.35
C ALA A 827 -10.93 -5.18 44.63
N SER A 828 -11.93 -4.29 44.55
CA SER A 828 -12.85 -3.98 45.66
C SER A 828 -13.96 -5.01 45.85
N SER A 829 -14.29 -5.78 44.81
CA SER A 829 -15.39 -6.76 44.80
C SER A 829 -14.94 -8.20 45.11
N VAL A 830 -13.64 -8.51 45.00
CA VAL A 830 -13.12 -9.88 45.08
C VAL A 830 -12.01 -10.00 46.12
N VAL A 831 -12.13 -10.97 47.02
CA VAL A 831 -11.04 -11.40 47.90
C VAL A 831 -10.13 -12.35 47.13
N SER A 832 -8.84 -12.01 47.01
CA SER A 832 -7.81 -12.89 46.45
C SER A 832 -7.78 -14.23 47.20
N GLY A 833 -8.22 -15.31 46.55
CA GLY A 833 -8.32 -16.67 47.11
C GLY A 833 -6.97 -17.36 47.33
N ALA A 834 -5.93 -16.62 47.72
CA ALA A 834 -4.65 -17.19 48.09
C ALA A 834 -4.79 -17.90 49.45
N THR A 835 -4.37 -19.16 49.51
CA THR A 835 -4.00 -19.81 50.77
C THR A 835 -2.67 -19.24 51.23
N PHE A 836 -2.59 -18.76 52.47
CA PHE A 836 -1.30 -18.31 53.01
C PHE A 836 -0.42 -19.53 53.30
N ASN A 837 0.78 -19.58 52.72
CA ASN A 837 1.78 -20.60 53.03
C ASN A 837 2.47 -20.24 54.36
N ALA A 838 1.88 -20.67 55.47
CA ALA A 838 2.47 -20.52 56.79
C ALA A 838 3.80 -21.28 56.88
N ASP A 839 4.75 -20.76 57.66
CA ASP A 839 5.98 -21.48 57.94
C ASP A 839 5.81 -22.46 59.13
N SER A 840 6.85 -22.72 59.90
CA SER A 840 6.77 -23.57 61.09
C SER A 840 7.62 -23.10 62.26
N ALA A 841 7.92 -21.80 62.31
CA ALA A 841 8.39 -21.10 63.49
C ALA A 841 7.23 -20.78 64.46
N ASN A 842 7.49 -19.91 65.43
CA ASN A 842 6.45 -19.14 66.15
C ASN A 842 6.61 -17.66 65.76
N PRO A 843 5.56 -16.83 65.84
CA PRO A 843 5.64 -15.40 65.58
C PRO A 843 6.72 -14.68 66.41
N ALA A 844 7.36 -13.67 65.82
CA ALA A 844 8.30 -12.82 66.53
C ALA A 844 7.58 -11.97 67.60
N THR A 845 8.18 -11.90 68.79
CA THR A 845 7.70 -11.12 69.93
C THR A 845 7.56 -9.64 69.61
N VAL A 846 6.52 -9.00 70.14
CA VAL A 846 6.29 -7.55 70.04
C VAL A 846 6.65 -6.84 71.34
N ASN A 847 7.09 -5.59 71.27
CA ASN A 847 7.30 -4.77 72.44
C ASN A 847 6.08 -3.89 72.69
N ALA A 848 5.62 -3.84 73.94
CA ALA A 848 4.51 -3.02 74.40
C ALA A 848 5.03 -1.73 75.06
N THR A 849 4.31 -0.63 74.84
CA THR A 849 4.53 0.69 75.43
C THR A 849 3.21 1.22 76.00
N VAL A 850 3.28 2.19 76.90
CA VAL A 850 2.09 2.79 77.54
C VAL A 850 2.14 4.31 77.44
N SER A 851 0.97 4.92 77.20
CA SER A 851 0.76 6.36 77.27
C SER A 851 -0.64 6.64 77.84
N GLY A 852 -0.69 7.25 79.02
CA GLY A 852 -1.93 7.32 79.81
C GLY A 852 -2.55 5.94 80.04
N ALA A 853 -3.86 5.84 79.93
CA ALA A 853 -4.61 4.56 80.04
C ALA A 853 -4.57 3.69 78.76
N THR A 854 -3.66 3.95 77.81
CA THR A 854 -3.56 3.19 76.55
C THR A 854 -2.23 2.46 76.44
N MET A 855 -2.28 1.14 76.31
CA MET A 855 -1.15 0.33 75.86
C MET A 855 -1.12 0.31 74.32
N SER A 856 0.07 0.34 73.73
CA SER A 856 0.29 0.11 72.29
C SER A 856 1.46 -0.84 72.08
N TRP A 857 1.62 -1.44 70.90
CA TRP A 857 2.73 -2.36 70.63
C TRP A 857 3.27 -2.28 69.20
N THR A 858 4.52 -2.70 69.03
CA THR A 858 5.18 -2.82 67.74
C THR A 858 4.49 -3.83 66.83
N GLU A 859 4.65 -3.71 65.52
CA GLU A 859 4.34 -4.82 64.61
C GLU A 859 5.27 -6.01 64.88
N SER A 860 4.79 -7.24 64.67
CA SER A 860 5.66 -8.42 64.61
C SER A 860 6.44 -8.43 63.28
N SER A 861 7.71 -8.84 63.32
CA SER A 861 8.52 -8.99 62.11
C SER A 861 8.14 -10.22 61.27
N SER A 862 7.44 -11.21 61.86
CA SER A 862 6.90 -12.37 61.14
C SER A 862 5.92 -11.98 60.04
N ASN A 863 5.76 -12.82 59.02
CA ASN A 863 5.03 -12.48 57.79
C ASN A 863 3.62 -13.07 57.71
N ASP A 864 3.22 -13.86 58.68
CA ASP A 864 2.04 -14.73 58.75
C ASP A 864 1.06 -14.38 59.88
N VAL A 865 1.32 -13.25 60.57
CA VAL A 865 0.56 -12.79 61.74
C VAL A 865 -0.82 -12.26 61.35
N ILE A 866 -1.86 -12.86 61.92
CA ILE A 866 -3.28 -12.53 61.74
C ILE A 866 -3.83 -11.53 62.77
N GLY A 867 -3.00 -11.20 63.77
CA GLY A 867 -3.30 -10.23 64.81
C GLY A 867 -2.69 -10.61 66.15
N TYR A 868 -3.30 -10.13 67.23
CA TYR A 868 -2.72 -10.11 68.57
C TYR A 868 -3.71 -10.52 69.65
N TYR A 869 -3.26 -11.30 70.63
CA TYR A 869 -3.99 -11.53 71.87
C TYR A 869 -3.44 -10.64 72.97
N VAL A 870 -4.33 -9.94 73.67
CA VAL A 870 -4.00 -9.17 74.88
C VAL A 870 -4.39 -9.99 76.09
N TYR A 871 -3.46 -10.11 77.03
CA TYR A 871 -3.63 -10.80 78.31
C TYR A 871 -3.57 -9.79 79.46
N ARG A 872 -4.38 -10.00 80.50
CA ARG A 872 -4.30 -9.32 81.80
C ARG A 872 -4.17 -10.38 82.89
N ASN A 873 -3.20 -10.25 83.78
CA ASN A 873 -2.92 -11.19 84.87
C ASN A 873 -2.89 -12.66 84.39
N GLY A 874 -2.29 -12.90 83.22
CA GLY A 874 -2.19 -14.22 82.57
C GLY A 874 -3.43 -14.70 81.79
N SER A 875 -4.58 -14.03 81.90
CA SER A 875 -5.83 -14.41 81.23
C SER A 875 -6.05 -13.60 79.94
N LYS A 876 -6.50 -14.23 78.84
CA LYS A 876 -6.83 -13.52 77.58
C LYS A 876 -8.03 -12.60 77.81
N VAL A 877 -7.86 -11.30 77.59
CA VAL A 877 -8.92 -10.28 77.73
C VAL A 877 -9.35 -9.62 76.42
N SER A 878 -8.52 -9.67 75.37
CA SER A 878 -8.89 -9.13 74.06
C SER A 878 -8.23 -9.87 72.90
N THR A 879 -8.81 -9.71 71.71
CA THR A 879 -8.31 -10.21 70.42
C THR A 879 -8.36 -9.07 69.41
N ILE A 880 -7.20 -8.63 68.94
CA ILE A 880 -7.03 -7.51 68.03
C ILE A 880 -6.63 -8.07 66.66
N ARG A 881 -7.52 -8.00 65.67
CA ARG A 881 -7.29 -8.54 64.33
C ARG A 881 -6.30 -7.68 63.54
N ASP A 882 -5.58 -8.28 62.59
CA ASP A 882 -4.79 -7.56 61.60
C ASP A 882 -5.62 -6.46 60.91
N GLY A 883 -4.98 -5.31 60.68
CA GLY A 883 -5.63 -4.08 60.20
C GLY A 883 -6.35 -3.24 61.27
N ALA A 884 -6.53 -3.72 62.50
CA ALA A 884 -7.01 -2.90 63.61
C ALA A 884 -5.87 -2.06 64.24
N ALA A 885 -6.23 -1.08 65.07
CA ALA A 885 -5.24 -0.32 65.84
C ALA A 885 -4.47 -1.25 66.79
N LYS A 886 -3.13 -1.18 66.79
CA LYS A 886 -2.26 -1.91 67.72
C LYS A 886 -2.21 -1.23 69.09
N SER A 887 -3.37 -1.05 69.68
CA SER A 887 -3.56 -0.46 71.00
C SER A 887 -4.73 -1.07 71.75
N PHE A 888 -4.71 -0.95 73.07
CA PHE A 888 -5.75 -1.44 73.97
C PHE A 888 -5.81 -0.56 75.22
N THR A 889 -7.02 -0.18 75.65
CA THR A 889 -7.21 0.55 76.90
C THR A 889 -6.97 -0.37 78.09
N ILE A 890 -6.09 0.03 79.00
CA ILE A 890 -5.69 -0.75 80.17
C ILE A 890 -6.09 -0.05 81.47
N SER A 891 -6.41 -0.83 82.50
CA SER A 891 -6.59 -0.37 83.88
C SER A 891 -5.52 -1.01 84.77
N ASP A 892 -5.78 -1.10 86.07
CA ASP A 892 -5.03 -1.90 87.04
C ASP A 892 -4.61 -3.31 86.54
N GLY A 893 -3.46 -3.77 87.03
CA GLY A 893 -2.93 -5.11 86.79
C GLY A 893 -1.87 -5.18 85.69
N THR A 894 -1.40 -6.39 85.41
CA THR A 894 -0.27 -6.67 84.51
C THR A 894 -0.75 -7.17 83.16
N TYR A 895 -0.40 -6.44 82.11
CA TYR A 895 -0.76 -6.72 80.73
C TYR A 895 0.42 -7.22 79.90
N THR A 896 0.17 -8.17 79.00
CA THR A 896 1.10 -8.61 77.94
C THR A 896 0.37 -8.84 76.62
N VAL A 897 1.11 -8.74 75.52
CA VAL A 897 0.61 -8.98 74.16
C VAL A 897 1.35 -10.16 73.54
N ARG A 898 0.64 -11.01 72.79
CA ARG A 898 1.24 -12.08 71.97
C ARG A 898 0.76 -11.93 70.52
N ALA A 899 1.69 -11.98 69.57
CA ALA A 899 1.36 -12.09 68.15
C ALA A 899 0.82 -13.50 67.84
N VAL A 900 -0.14 -13.62 66.92
CA VAL A 900 -0.78 -14.88 66.53
C VAL A 900 -0.61 -15.10 65.03
N ASP A 901 -0.13 -16.26 64.59
CA ASP A 901 -0.07 -16.63 63.16
C ASP A 901 -1.37 -17.26 62.63
N ILE A 902 -1.47 -17.39 61.31
CA ILE A 902 -2.60 -18.02 60.61
C ILE A 902 -2.84 -19.50 61.01
N THR A 903 -1.87 -20.18 61.60
CA THR A 903 -2.01 -21.55 62.13
C THR A 903 -2.38 -21.61 63.62
N GLY A 904 -2.46 -20.45 64.28
CA GLY A 904 -2.86 -20.28 65.67
C GLY A 904 -1.73 -20.36 66.71
N ARG A 905 -0.45 -20.38 66.30
CA ARG A 905 0.68 -20.33 67.27
C ARG A 905 0.91 -18.90 67.73
N LEU A 906 1.67 -18.78 68.82
CA LEU A 906 1.85 -17.53 69.55
C LEU A 906 3.34 -17.17 69.66
N SER A 907 3.67 -15.88 69.56
CA SER A 907 4.96 -15.37 70.01
C SER A 907 5.18 -15.63 71.50
N GLU A 908 6.39 -15.42 72.01
CA GLU A 908 6.54 -15.18 73.45
C GLU A 908 5.77 -13.90 73.86
N PRO A 909 5.40 -13.75 75.15
CA PRO A 909 4.81 -12.52 75.64
C PRO A 909 5.70 -11.30 75.39
N SER A 910 5.08 -10.15 75.13
CA SER A 910 5.73 -8.85 75.20
C SER A 910 6.37 -8.62 76.58
N ASN A 911 7.20 -7.58 76.69
CA ASN A 911 7.44 -6.96 77.99
C ASN A 911 6.11 -6.65 78.68
N ALA A 912 6.07 -6.85 79.99
CA ALA A 912 4.87 -6.66 80.80
C ALA A 912 4.67 -5.18 81.12
N ILE A 913 3.42 -4.71 80.98
CA ILE A 913 2.98 -3.38 81.41
C ILE A 913 2.11 -3.57 82.64
N THR A 914 2.61 -3.21 83.83
CA THR A 914 1.82 -3.19 85.06
C THR A 914 1.36 -1.77 85.36
N ILE A 915 0.06 -1.59 85.58
CA ILE A 915 -0.48 -0.42 86.28
C ILE A 915 -0.82 -0.86 87.70
N GLU A 916 -0.27 -0.17 88.68
CA GLU A 916 -0.59 -0.37 90.10
C GLU A 916 -1.81 0.47 90.48
N GLU A 917 -2.62 -0.03 91.41
CA GLU A 917 -3.85 0.61 91.87
C GLU A 917 -3.51 1.78 92.81
N THR A 918 -3.74 3.01 92.36
CA THR A 918 -3.54 4.22 93.17
C THR A 918 -4.68 4.36 94.18
N ALA A 919 -4.42 4.07 95.45
CA ALA A 919 -5.36 4.34 96.53
C ALA A 919 -5.53 5.85 96.78
N ASP A 920 -6.77 6.33 96.75
CA ASP A 920 -7.14 7.71 97.07
C ASP A 920 -6.97 8.03 98.57
N ASN A 921 -6.87 9.32 98.90
CA ASN A 921 -7.01 9.83 100.27
C ASN A 921 -8.29 10.70 100.39
N GLU A 922 -9.09 10.44 101.43
CA GLU A 922 -10.20 11.26 101.93
C GLU A 922 -9.63 12.46 102.76
N GLU A 923 -10.32 13.47 103.32
CA GLU A 923 -11.74 13.77 103.68
C GLU A 923 -12.06 15.27 103.30
N GLU A 924 -13.20 15.94 103.54
CA GLU A 924 -14.51 15.60 104.13
C GLU A 924 -15.63 16.47 103.47
N ASN A 925 -16.73 15.83 103.05
CA ASN A 925 -18.15 16.14 103.36
C ASN A 925 -18.70 17.59 103.50
N ASN A 926 -19.90 17.81 102.93
CA ASN A 926 -21.13 18.44 103.48
C ASN A 926 -22.02 18.95 102.29
N GLN A 927 -23.36 18.85 102.23
CA GLN A 927 -24.37 18.29 103.15
C GLN A 927 -25.65 17.88 102.33
N ALA A 928 -26.58 17.10 102.90
CA ALA A 928 -27.88 16.71 102.30
C ALA A 928 -29.00 17.77 102.61
N PRO A 929 -30.35 17.61 102.36
CA PRO A 929 -31.17 16.38 102.37
C PRO A 929 -32.48 16.27 101.51
N SER A 930 -33.08 15.07 101.55
CA SER A 930 -34.53 14.68 101.62
C SER A 930 -35.69 15.40 100.88
N ASN A 931 -36.43 14.59 100.10
CA ASN A 931 -37.88 14.35 100.03
C ASN A 931 -38.99 15.43 99.91
N GLU A 932 -39.96 15.06 99.05
CA GLU A 932 -41.43 15.15 99.19
C GLU A 932 -42.24 16.39 98.74
N GLU A 933 -43.56 16.19 98.70
CA GLU A 933 -44.53 16.83 97.79
C GLU A 933 -45.32 18.01 98.41
N LYS A 934 -45.60 19.05 97.59
CA LYS A 934 -46.90 19.77 97.31
C LYS A 934 -47.96 20.03 98.43
N PRO A 935 -49.03 20.85 98.19
CA PRO A 935 -49.33 21.76 97.06
C PRO A 935 -49.77 23.19 97.52
N ARG A 936 -50.39 23.95 96.59
CA ARG A 936 -51.13 25.23 96.73
C ARG A 936 -50.33 26.52 96.68
N ASP A 937 -50.90 27.66 96.27
CA ASP A 937 -51.86 27.99 95.18
C ASP A 937 -51.97 29.53 95.08
N GLU A 938 -52.54 30.04 93.98
CA GLU A 938 -52.95 31.45 93.74
C GLU A 938 -51.85 32.55 93.67
N ASP A 939 -51.98 33.64 92.88
CA ASP A 939 -52.66 33.87 91.58
C ASP A 939 -52.16 35.21 90.93
N LYS A 940 -52.41 35.36 89.63
CA LYS A 940 -52.50 36.60 88.79
C LYS A 940 -51.28 37.34 88.23
N SER A 941 -51.48 37.70 86.96
CA SER A 941 -50.95 38.85 86.19
C SER A 941 -49.45 38.85 85.82
N ASP A 942 -49.04 39.11 84.57
CA ASP A 942 -49.88 39.32 83.37
C ASP A 942 -49.17 38.99 82.03
N ASN A 943 -50.01 38.71 81.01
CA ASN A 943 -49.92 39.02 79.57
C ASN A 943 -48.58 39.58 78.98
N LYS A 944 -48.13 39.27 77.75
CA LYS A 944 -48.68 38.48 76.60
C LYS A 944 -47.70 38.53 75.40
N ASN A 945 -47.74 37.52 74.49
CA ASN A 945 -47.62 37.65 73.00
C ASN A 945 -46.35 38.36 72.39
N VAL A 946 -46.01 38.34 71.08
CA VAL A 946 -46.51 37.67 69.84
C VAL A 946 -45.38 37.60 68.78
N ASP A 947 -45.51 36.65 67.85
CA ASP A 947 -45.04 36.52 66.45
C ASP A 947 -43.74 37.16 65.86
N ASN A 948 -43.14 36.34 64.98
CA ASN A 948 -42.68 36.62 63.59
C ASN A 948 -41.35 37.32 63.25
N ASP A 949 -40.91 36.91 62.04
CA ASP A 949 -39.95 37.52 61.08
C ASP A 949 -38.50 37.72 61.55
N LYS A 950 -37.50 37.03 60.94
CA LYS A 950 -36.99 37.03 59.53
C LYS A 950 -35.97 38.14 59.28
N ASN A 951 -34.91 37.75 58.55
CA ASN A 951 -33.96 38.61 57.83
C ASN A 951 -33.04 39.47 58.73
N VAL A 952 -31.82 39.87 58.34
CA VAL A 952 -31.06 39.63 57.09
C VAL A 952 -29.54 39.63 57.38
N ASP A 953 -28.74 39.27 56.38
CA ASP A 953 -27.31 39.55 56.04
C ASP A 953 -26.54 40.61 56.90
N ASN A 954 -25.19 40.67 56.92
CA ASN A 954 -24.30 40.60 55.76
C ASN A 954 -22.79 40.55 56.09
N ASP A 955 -21.98 40.19 55.07
CA ASP A 955 -20.57 40.61 54.76
C ASP A 955 -19.43 40.51 55.82
N LYS A 956 -18.34 39.75 55.56
CA LYS A 956 -17.00 40.16 55.00
C LYS A 956 -15.99 40.68 56.04
N ASP A 957 -14.65 40.67 55.87
CA ASP A 957 -13.68 39.99 54.97
C ASP A 957 -12.27 40.12 55.64
N GLU A 958 -11.20 39.59 55.01
CA GLU A 958 -9.75 39.91 55.24
C GLU A 958 -9.09 39.47 56.59
N ASP A 959 -7.77 39.17 56.71
CA ASP A 959 -6.76 38.59 55.79
C ASP A 959 -5.44 38.22 56.57
N VAL A 960 -4.38 37.81 55.86
CA VAL A 960 -2.93 38.16 56.07
C VAL A 960 -1.97 37.33 56.98
N GLU A 961 -0.76 37.08 56.42
CA GLU A 961 0.60 36.76 56.96
C GLU A 961 0.85 35.49 57.83
N GLU A 962 1.80 34.57 57.51
CA GLU A 962 3.31 34.60 57.55
C GLU A 962 3.91 34.38 58.98
N THR A 963 5.15 33.89 59.22
CA THR A 963 6.40 33.76 58.42
C THR A 963 7.21 32.45 58.76
N PRO A 964 8.24 32.05 57.97
CA PRO A 964 9.16 30.89 58.16
C PRO A 964 10.47 31.31 58.91
N PRO A 965 11.76 30.83 58.72
CA PRO A 965 12.42 29.85 57.81
C PRO A 965 13.63 29.03 58.42
N GLU A 966 14.64 28.65 57.59
CA GLU A 966 16.09 28.38 57.87
C GLU A 966 16.55 27.02 58.51
N GLU A 967 17.67 26.37 58.12
CA GLU A 967 18.64 26.56 57.00
C GLU A 967 19.49 25.29 56.68
N GLU A 968 19.92 25.15 55.40
CA GLU A 968 21.20 24.70 54.76
C GLU A 968 22.19 23.67 55.43
N GLN A 969 23.27 23.13 54.79
CA GLN A 969 24.05 23.51 53.59
C GLN A 969 24.86 22.31 53.00
N ASP A 970 24.92 22.20 51.66
CA ASP A 970 26.04 21.82 50.72
C ASP A 970 27.02 20.63 50.99
N GLU A 971 27.86 20.13 50.05
CA GLU A 971 28.25 20.53 48.66
C GLU A 971 28.66 19.30 47.80
N ASP A 972 28.94 19.51 46.49
CA ASP A 972 29.50 18.59 45.44
C ASP A 972 28.69 17.33 45.00
#